data_AF-A0A396NPF7-F1
#
_entry.id   AF-A0A396NPF7-F1
#
_cell.length_a   1.000
_cell.length_b   1.000
_cell.length_c   1.000
_cell.angle_alpha   90.00
_cell.angle_beta   90.00
_cell.angle_gamma   90.00
#
_symmetry.space_group_name_H-M   'P 1'
#
loop_
_entity.id
_entity.type
_entity.pdbx_description
1 polymer ?
#
loop_
_entity_poly.entity_id
_entity_poly.type
_entity_poly.pdbx_seq_one_letter_code
_entity_poly.pdbx_strand_id
1 'polypeptide(L)'
;MNWKKWISIAAAVCLAVTAVPMRAVAQEELLQEKMLEEIKEEIKEEIKEELKEEPKEEKEELKEEKEEKEEKEELQEQSDEKIEPQEESKKELLKGISLLMEGENSTAVSGNEAADFAGEGTEKNPYEIRNAEDLKLLAKNVNNGEKYEDKHFQLTADIDLENKEWTPIGTEDTLFQGTFDGGRHQIANLKISNGVEYAGLFGNVWGATIQNCNVTGEINGYNHTGGIVGYANNNTYILNCSFQGNVEGNGEDKGGIVGHTSIGCDVSGCYVTGTVTGGSAVGGIAGWGVGTIKNCYALADVTAAGYNAGGIAGYYCSNFTIENCYYSGRVSASWSAGGIAGTALGGTIQNCVSLAESVTGSNANRIAGYKNGGTLTANYAWNGTKVNNATVPAENAGGVNGADLTYAGGTLSPQFSAIFGNNSAWEFTDNGLPILKDTGGTQSAYLPPYLTGEGFYGKGTAENPYEIRNVNDLKLLAEKVNSGTDYAGKYFKQTADIDLENEPNWTPIGKSNNPFKGTFDGDGHQITNLKITGGSYAGLFGYTKGAVIKNCNVTGEVNGSNYSGGIVGYANDNTHILNCSFQGDVEGTGAYVGGIVGNTSSGCEVSGCFVTGKVEGSESVGGIAGWGAGKIKNCYALADVTAAGDSAGGIAGYAFDVTITIENCYYSGNVSAKNYNYAGGIAGTALGGTIQNCVSLAESVTGGDLVNRIVGYVGSNANVTLTNNYSYNRTKLVINGKPAYPTGGAENNVNGADVYISNGRVMKDVPNQTLFDWAANGFTEENGWSIPTKAGKLPSLREGEYPALPDRPEEPVPTKKRSGGGGTAPQTYTAQFDTNGGSAVDKVKTDKNGKIERPADPTKEGYIFVGWYSDSKLTKPFDFSAELTANSTLYAKWKENNEIILTIGSQKISVFGREIQNDVAPKIVNDRTMLPIRIVAESLGGTVTWNGELQRVTIQKGADVILITIGADTAYVNGTAVKLDAAAFVENGRTYLPLRFVSETLGAQVAWNEAEKTVTITK
;
A
#
# COMPACT_ATOMS: atom_id res chain seq x y z
N MET A 1 -66.25 -2.05 -22.80
CA MET A 1 -65.49 -2.47 -24.01
C MET A 1 -65.45 -1.27 -24.94
N ASN A 2 -64.36 -0.53 -25.14
CA ASN A 2 -63.16 -1.01 -25.83
C ASN A 2 -61.92 -0.16 -25.45
N TRP A 3 -61.38 -0.39 -24.25
CA TRP A 3 -60.14 0.22 -23.73
C TRP A 3 -58.89 -0.21 -24.56
N LYS A 4 -58.99 -1.31 -25.33
CA LYS A 4 -57.91 -1.80 -26.20
C LYS A 4 -57.61 -0.91 -27.43
N LYS A 5 -58.48 0.03 -27.81
CA LYS A 5 -58.27 0.86 -29.03
C LYS A 5 -57.49 2.16 -28.78
N TRP A 6 -57.40 2.63 -27.53
CA TRP A 6 -56.59 3.81 -27.18
C TRP A 6 -55.14 3.46 -26.80
N ILE A 7 -54.90 2.24 -26.31
CA ILE A 7 -53.55 1.76 -26.01
C ILE A 7 -52.71 1.58 -27.29
N SER A 8 -53.31 1.19 -28.42
CA SER A 8 -52.57 1.02 -29.68
C SER A 8 -52.21 2.34 -30.40
N ILE A 9 -52.88 3.46 -30.09
CA ILE A 9 -52.55 4.77 -30.69
C ILE A 9 -51.51 5.52 -29.84
N ALA A 10 -51.51 5.37 -28.51
CA ALA A 10 -50.47 5.94 -27.66
C ALA A 10 -49.12 5.19 -27.76
N ALA A 11 -49.15 3.86 -27.99
CA ALA A 11 -47.94 3.08 -28.22
C ALA A 11 -47.25 3.38 -29.57
N ALA A 12 -48.02 3.76 -30.60
CA ALA A 12 -47.46 4.12 -31.91
C ALA A 12 -46.85 5.53 -31.95
N VAL A 13 -47.28 6.45 -31.07
CA VAL A 13 -46.70 7.81 -30.97
C VAL A 13 -45.47 7.84 -30.06
N CYS A 14 -45.36 6.95 -29.07
CA CYS A 14 -44.16 6.86 -28.22
C CYS A 14 -42.96 6.14 -28.89
N LEU A 15 -43.19 5.30 -29.91
CA LEU A 15 -42.10 4.64 -30.66
C LEU A 15 -41.55 5.49 -31.82
N ALA A 16 -42.18 6.62 -32.16
CA ALA A 16 -41.73 7.49 -33.24
C ALA A 16 -40.89 8.71 -32.77
N VAL A 17 -40.78 8.95 -31.46
CA VAL A 17 -40.05 10.11 -30.90
C VAL A 17 -38.72 9.72 -30.22
N THR A 18 -38.43 8.43 -30.02
CA THR A 18 -37.19 7.97 -29.35
C THR A 18 -36.14 7.34 -30.29
N ALA A 19 -36.44 7.20 -31.58
CA ALA A 19 -35.50 6.63 -32.56
C ALA A 19 -34.72 7.68 -33.40
N VAL A 20 -34.87 8.97 -33.11
CA VAL A 20 -34.27 10.07 -33.89
C VAL A 20 -32.92 10.60 -33.36
N PRO A 21 -32.50 10.44 -32.08
CA PRO A 21 -31.16 10.89 -31.68
C PRO A 21 -30.05 9.86 -31.96
N MET A 22 -30.32 8.55 -31.90
CA MET A 22 -29.25 7.52 -32.00
C MET A 22 -28.72 7.27 -33.42
N ARG A 23 -29.47 7.63 -34.46
CA ARG A 23 -28.98 7.53 -35.85
C ARG A 23 -28.17 8.76 -36.26
N ALA A 24 -28.38 9.92 -35.64
CA ALA A 24 -27.59 11.12 -35.90
C ALA A 24 -26.22 11.03 -35.22
N VAL A 25 -26.15 10.60 -33.96
CA VAL A 25 -24.88 10.47 -33.21
C VAL A 25 -23.96 9.41 -33.84
N ALA A 26 -24.49 8.26 -34.25
CA ALA A 26 -23.68 7.23 -34.92
C ALA A 26 -23.22 7.63 -36.34
N GLN A 27 -23.92 8.55 -37.01
CA GLN A 27 -23.47 9.12 -38.30
C GLN A 27 -22.47 10.26 -38.10
N GLU A 28 -22.52 10.97 -36.98
CA GLU A 28 -21.62 12.06 -36.62
C GLU A 28 -20.30 11.53 -36.05
N GLU A 29 -20.31 10.44 -35.27
CA GLU A 29 -19.10 9.69 -34.87
C GLU A 29 -18.39 9.04 -36.08
N LEU A 30 -19.15 8.43 -37.01
CA LEU A 30 -18.57 7.87 -38.24
C LEU A 30 -18.05 8.97 -39.20
N LEU A 31 -18.62 10.17 -39.15
CA LEU A 31 -18.14 11.33 -39.90
C LEU A 31 -16.89 11.92 -39.24
N GLN A 32 -16.79 11.95 -37.90
CA GLN A 32 -15.60 12.39 -37.18
C GLN A 32 -14.43 11.40 -37.34
N GLU A 33 -14.67 10.09 -37.31
CA GLU A 33 -13.62 9.09 -37.59
C GLU A 33 -13.10 9.21 -39.03
N LYS A 34 -14.00 9.38 -40.01
CA LYS A 34 -13.60 9.60 -41.41
C LYS A 34 -12.87 10.91 -41.62
N MET A 35 -13.29 12.00 -40.97
CA MET A 35 -12.57 13.27 -41.00
C MET A 35 -11.20 13.16 -40.35
N LEU A 36 -11.06 12.37 -39.28
CA LEU A 36 -9.78 12.13 -38.61
C LEU A 36 -8.83 11.29 -39.49
N GLU A 37 -9.37 10.35 -40.26
CA GLU A 37 -8.60 9.58 -41.25
C GLU A 37 -8.22 10.40 -42.48
N GLU A 38 -9.09 11.29 -42.97
CA GLU A 38 -8.74 12.26 -44.02
C GLU A 38 -7.67 13.25 -43.53
N ILE A 39 -7.77 13.77 -42.30
CA ILE A 39 -6.74 14.64 -41.69
C ILE A 39 -5.41 13.89 -41.53
N LYS A 40 -5.43 12.60 -41.16
CA LYS A 40 -4.20 11.79 -41.05
C LYS A 40 -3.54 11.56 -42.41
N GLU A 41 -4.31 11.35 -43.47
CA GLU A 41 -3.77 11.22 -44.83
C GLU A 41 -3.35 12.58 -45.40
N GLU A 42 -4.03 13.69 -45.08
CA GLU A 42 -3.61 15.06 -45.42
C GLU A 42 -2.28 15.41 -44.73
N ILE A 43 -2.12 15.14 -43.43
CA ILE A 43 -0.86 15.35 -42.70
C ILE A 43 0.26 14.48 -43.29
N LYS A 44 -0.05 13.27 -43.76
CA LYS A 44 0.92 12.33 -44.33
C LYS A 44 1.33 12.71 -45.75
N GLU A 45 0.46 13.36 -46.51
CA GLU A 45 0.78 13.99 -47.81
C GLU A 45 1.48 15.35 -47.61
N GLU A 46 1.14 16.15 -46.58
CA GLU A 46 1.86 17.38 -46.19
C GLU A 46 3.31 17.07 -45.78
N ILE A 47 3.54 16.02 -44.97
CA ILE A 47 4.90 15.54 -44.62
C ILE A 47 5.65 15.04 -45.87
N LYS A 48 4.93 14.53 -46.87
CA LYS A 48 5.50 14.05 -48.15
C LYS A 48 5.82 15.20 -49.11
N GLU A 49 5.08 16.31 -49.03
CA GLU A 49 5.36 17.56 -49.77
C GLU A 49 6.46 18.38 -49.07
N GLU A 50 6.50 18.44 -47.73
CA GLU A 50 7.61 19.04 -46.97
C GLU A 50 8.94 18.28 -47.18
N LEU A 51 8.90 16.98 -47.47
CA LEU A 51 10.08 16.20 -47.88
C LEU A 51 10.47 16.38 -49.36
N LYS A 52 9.71 17.15 -50.15
CA LYS A 52 9.95 17.37 -51.59
C LYS A 52 10.41 18.78 -51.96
N GLU A 53 10.46 19.74 -51.03
CA GLU A 53 11.04 21.06 -51.29
C GLU A 53 12.09 21.44 -50.25
N GLU A 54 13.35 21.05 -50.47
CA GLU A 54 14.47 21.98 -50.59
C GLU A 54 15.68 21.30 -51.29
N PRO A 55 16.53 22.04 -52.03
CA PRO A 55 17.35 21.50 -53.10
C PRO A 55 18.82 21.24 -52.74
N LYS A 56 19.37 20.20 -53.38
CA LYS A 56 20.75 20.03 -53.90
C LYS A 56 21.91 20.61 -53.07
N GLU A 57 22.65 19.74 -52.41
CA GLU A 57 24.04 19.38 -52.73
C GLU A 57 24.46 18.17 -51.87
N GLU A 58 25.42 17.38 -52.36
CA GLU A 58 25.99 16.17 -51.71
C GLU A 58 25.16 14.87 -51.73
N LYS A 59 24.83 14.38 -52.94
CA LYS A 59 24.70 12.93 -53.22
C LYS A 59 25.20 12.58 -54.64
N GLU A 60 26.49 12.74 -54.85
CA GLU A 60 27.27 11.92 -55.78
C GLU A 60 28.46 11.40 -54.95
N GLU A 61 28.45 10.11 -54.61
CA GLU A 61 29.61 9.27 -54.18
C GLU A 61 29.23 8.03 -53.34
N LEU A 62 27.96 7.65 -53.25
CA LEU A 62 27.56 6.36 -52.61
C LEU A 62 26.75 5.46 -53.55
N LYS A 63 27.16 5.44 -54.82
CA LYS A 63 26.79 4.42 -55.81
C LYS A 63 28.04 3.93 -56.51
N GLU A 64 28.89 3.20 -55.80
CA GLU A 64 29.90 2.34 -56.44
C GLU A 64 30.38 1.16 -55.58
N GLU A 65 29.80 0.92 -54.38
CA GLU A 65 30.21 -0.22 -53.53
C GLU A 65 29.05 -1.20 -53.28
N LYS A 66 28.32 -1.59 -54.33
CA LYS A 66 27.41 -2.74 -54.26
C LYS A 66 27.38 -3.63 -55.51
N GLU A 67 28.41 -3.57 -56.34
CA GLU A 67 28.67 -4.52 -57.43
C GLU A 67 30.14 -4.92 -57.44
N GLU A 68 30.54 -5.75 -56.46
CA GLU A 68 31.68 -6.68 -56.56
C GLU A 68 31.88 -7.37 -55.21
N LYS A 69 30.93 -8.20 -54.81
CA LYS A 69 31.18 -9.18 -53.72
C LYS A 69 30.25 -10.38 -53.80
N GLU A 70 30.17 -10.94 -55.00
CA GLU A 70 29.75 -12.32 -55.24
C GLU A 70 30.37 -12.79 -56.56
N GLU A 71 31.67 -13.09 -56.55
CA GLU A 71 32.23 -14.21 -57.30
C GLU A 71 33.71 -14.43 -56.96
N LYS A 72 34.06 -15.71 -56.79
CA LYS A 72 35.40 -16.31 -56.83
C LYS A 72 36.16 -16.45 -55.51
N GLU A 73 35.80 -17.54 -54.84
CA GLU A 73 36.76 -18.57 -54.44
C GLU A 73 37.88 -18.78 -55.47
N GLU A 74 39.14 -18.88 -55.03
CA GLU A 74 40.09 -19.91 -55.49
C GLU A 74 41.34 -19.97 -54.59
N LEU A 75 41.42 -21.07 -53.82
CA LEU A 75 42.58 -21.94 -53.55
C LEU A 75 43.98 -21.37 -53.21
N GLN A 76 44.37 -21.72 -51.97
CA GLN A 76 45.60 -22.43 -51.56
C GLN A 76 47.03 -21.93 -51.88
N GLU A 77 47.82 -21.96 -50.79
CA GLU A 77 49.19 -22.48 -50.66
C GLU A 77 50.41 -21.52 -50.57
N GLN A 78 50.95 -21.53 -49.35
CA GLN A 78 52.34 -21.84 -48.96
C GLN A 78 53.44 -20.76 -48.86
N SER A 79 54.05 -20.82 -47.67
CA SER A 79 55.49 -20.75 -47.33
C SER A 79 56.07 -19.42 -46.80
N ASP A 80 56.42 -19.48 -45.50
CA ASP A 80 57.72 -19.19 -44.88
C ASP A 80 58.36 -17.79 -45.02
N GLU A 81 58.41 -17.01 -43.93
CA GLU A 81 59.54 -16.96 -42.96
C GLU A 81 59.39 -15.82 -41.92
N LYS A 82 59.26 -16.22 -40.64
CA LYS A 82 59.96 -15.71 -39.43
C LYS A 82 60.20 -14.19 -39.20
N ILE A 83 59.71 -13.66 -38.06
CA ILE A 83 60.50 -13.29 -36.84
C ILE A 83 59.58 -12.65 -35.75
N GLU A 84 59.60 -13.30 -34.57
CA GLU A 84 59.45 -12.87 -33.16
C GLU A 84 58.25 -12.06 -32.60
N PRO A 85 57.93 -12.26 -31.28
CA PRO A 85 56.60 -12.04 -30.71
C PRO A 85 56.54 -10.80 -29.79
N GLN A 86 55.33 -10.28 -29.54
CA GLN A 86 54.85 -9.94 -28.19
C GLN A 86 53.43 -9.36 -28.24
N GLU A 87 52.53 -9.98 -27.48
CA GLU A 87 51.18 -9.53 -27.19
C GLU A 87 51.12 -8.87 -25.80
N GLU A 88 50.19 -7.91 -25.69
CA GLU A 88 49.53 -7.36 -24.49
C GLU A 88 50.32 -6.53 -23.46
N SER A 89 49.91 -5.26 -23.31
CA SER A 89 48.89 -4.90 -22.31
C SER A 89 48.63 -3.39 -22.16
N LYS A 90 47.34 -3.11 -21.91
CA LYS A 90 46.75 -2.06 -21.06
C LYS A 90 46.93 -0.58 -21.39
N LYS A 91 45.78 0.07 -21.57
CA LYS A 91 45.59 1.52 -21.57
C LYS A 91 44.57 1.87 -20.48
N GLU A 92 45.06 2.43 -19.38
CA GLU A 92 44.29 3.28 -18.48
C GLU A 92 45.25 4.22 -17.74
N LEU A 93 44.94 5.53 -17.71
CA LEU A 93 44.52 6.23 -16.48
C LEU A 93 44.59 7.76 -16.64
N LEU A 94 43.49 8.39 -16.23
CA LEU A 94 43.37 9.80 -15.89
C LEU A 94 44.16 10.11 -14.60
N LYS A 95 44.76 11.30 -14.55
CA LYS A 95 45.51 11.87 -13.41
C LYS A 95 44.70 12.91 -12.64
N GLY A 96 44.95 12.98 -11.33
CA GLY A 96 44.79 14.16 -10.46
C GLY A 96 44.68 13.80 -8.97
N ILE A 97 45.73 13.28 -8.29
CA ILE A 97 46.75 13.99 -7.44
C ILE A 97 46.16 14.50 -6.10
N SER A 98 46.70 14.34 -4.88
CA SER A 98 47.91 13.76 -4.23
C SER A 98 47.68 13.83 -2.70
N LEU A 99 48.28 12.95 -1.87
CA LEU A 99 49.38 13.31 -0.95
C LEU A 99 49.87 12.11 -0.08
N LEU A 100 51.07 11.61 -0.43
CA LEU A 100 52.27 11.21 0.37
C LEU A 100 52.12 10.37 1.66
N MET A 101 52.60 9.11 1.64
CA MET A 101 53.90 8.58 2.20
C MET A 101 53.83 8.25 3.71
N GLU A 102 54.32 7.15 4.30
CA GLU A 102 55.23 6.03 4.00
C GLU A 102 54.93 4.94 5.06
N GLY A 103 55.09 3.64 4.75
CA GLY A 103 56.02 2.81 5.52
C GLY A 103 55.60 1.34 5.63
N GLU A 104 56.48 0.49 5.11
CA GLU A 104 56.48 -0.97 4.93
C GLU A 104 56.17 -1.83 6.18
N ASN A 105 55.43 -2.94 6.02
CA ASN A 105 55.99 -4.31 6.14
C ASN A 105 54.94 -5.44 5.93
N SER A 106 55.20 -6.27 4.91
CA SER A 106 55.08 -7.75 4.89
C SER A 106 53.89 -8.45 5.58
N THR A 107 52.97 -9.02 4.81
CA THR A 107 52.82 -10.49 4.57
C THR A 107 51.57 -10.76 3.71
N ALA A 108 51.66 -11.80 2.88
CA ALA A 108 50.67 -12.16 1.86
C ALA A 108 49.25 -12.38 2.40
N VAL A 109 48.27 -11.79 1.71
CA VAL A 109 46.85 -12.16 1.79
C VAL A 109 46.40 -12.41 0.35
N SER A 110 45.98 -13.64 0.06
CA SER A 110 45.23 -13.99 -1.14
C SER A 110 43.99 -13.09 -1.21
N GLY A 111 43.86 -12.33 -2.30
CA GLY A 111 42.80 -11.33 -2.46
C GLY A 111 41.41 -11.97 -2.39
N ASN A 112 40.61 -11.51 -1.44
CA ASN A 112 39.15 -11.62 -1.54
C ASN A 112 38.68 -10.49 -2.44
N GLU A 113 38.19 -10.85 -3.62
CA GLU A 113 37.18 -10.04 -4.32
C GLU A 113 35.97 -9.90 -3.37
N ALA A 114 35.39 -8.70 -3.29
CA ALA A 114 34.19 -8.49 -2.48
C ALA A 114 33.05 -9.32 -3.09
N ALA A 115 32.45 -10.22 -2.31
CA ALA A 115 31.33 -11.03 -2.78
C ALA A 115 30.12 -10.14 -3.11
N ASP A 116 29.52 -10.35 -4.29
CA ASP A 116 28.39 -9.57 -4.82
C ASP A 116 27.11 -9.66 -3.96
N PHE A 117 26.98 -10.71 -3.16
CA PHE A 117 25.86 -10.95 -2.25
C PHE A 117 26.36 -11.27 -0.84
N ALA A 118 25.55 -10.96 0.18
CA ALA A 118 25.77 -11.49 1.52
C ALA A 118 25.47 -13.00 1.54
N GLY A 119 26.27 -13.79 2.25
CA GLY A 119 26.19 -15.25 2.24
C GLY A 119 27.24 -15.91 1.32
N GLU A 120 27.37 -17.24 1.41
CA GLU A 120 28.36 -18.01 0.63
C GLU A 120 27.74 -18.74 -0.57
N GLY A 121 26.42 -18.61 -0.74
CA GLY A 121 25.65 -19.30 -1.75
C GLY A 121 25.56 -20.81 -1.53
N THR A 122 25.76 -21.29 -0.30
CA THR A 122 25.59 -22.72 0.04
C THR A 122 24.21 -22.97 0.64
N GLU A 123 23.74 -24.22 0.65
CA GLU A 123 22.43 -24.56 1.25
C GLU A 123 22.28 -24.06 2.71
N LYS A 124 23.36 -24.11 3.50
CA LYS A 124 23.34 -23.67 4.92
C LYS A 124 23.57 -22.17 5.10
N ASN A 125 24.10 -21.51 4.08
CA ASN A 125 24.45 -20.10 4.08
C ASN A 125 24.19 -19.54 2.66
N PRO A 126 22.91 -19.40 2.28
CA PRO A 126 22.53 -18.98 0.94
C PRO A 126 22.91 -17.51 0.71
N TYR A 127 22.98 -17.11 -0.55
CA TYR A 127 23.05 -15.70 -0.90
C TYR A 127 21.73 -15.01 -0.53
N GLU A 128 21.82 -13.94 0.25
CA GLU A 128 20.65 -13.19 0.73
C GLU A 128 20.21 -12.14 -0.29
N ILE A 129 18.92 -12.15 -0.62
CA ILE A 129 18.27 -11.13 -1.44
C ILE A 129 17.36 -10.31 -0.52
N ARG A 130 17.78 -9.09 -0.19
CA ARG A 130 17.19 -8.28 0.90
C ARG A 130 16.26 -7.19 0.40
N ASN A 131 16.38 -6.82 -0.87
CA ASN A 131 15.64 -5.72 -1.49
C ASN A 131 15.64 -5.87 -3.03
N ALA A 132 14.92 -4.97 -3.70
CA ALA A 132 14.80 -4.98 -5.16
C ALA A 132 16.13 -4.84 -5.91
N GLU A 133 17.14 -4.17 -5.35
CA GLU A 133 18.44 -4.00 -6.01
C GLU A 133 19.28 -5.29 -5.97
N ASP A 134 19.24 -6.06 -4.87
CA ASP A 134 19.86 -7.39 -4.81
C ASP A 134 19.21 -8.33 -5.86
N LEU A 135 17.89 -8.28 -6.02
CA LEU A 135 17.18 -9.11 -7.00
C LEU A 135 17.53 -8.71 -8.45
N LYS A 136 17.64 -7.41 -8.74
CA LYS A 136 18.11 -6.89 -10.04
C LYS A 136 19.56 -7.27 -10.31
N LEU A 137 20.41 -7.30 -9.28
CA LEU A 137 21.79 -7.74 -9.41
C LEU A 137 21.87 -9.21 -9.81
N LEU A 138 21.03 -10.08 -9.22
CA LEU A 138 20.93 -11.47 -9.64
C LEU A 138 20.55 -11.59 -11.12
N ALA A 139 19.50 -10.88 -11.56
CA ALA A 139 19.09 -10.84 -12.95
C ALA A 139 20.23 -10.40 -13.87
N LYS A 140 20.92 -9.31 -13.51
CA LYS A 140 22.06 -8.79 -14.26
C LYS A 140 23.20 -9.80 -14.36
N ASN A 141 23.57 -10.46 -13.27
CA ASN A 141 24.69 -11.40 -13.27
C ASN A 141 24.36 -12.63 -14.12
N VAL A 142 23.14 -13.19 -14.00
CA VAL A 142 22.69 -14.30 -14.85
C VAL A 142 22.71 -13.91 -16.32
N ASN A 143 22.17 -12.73 -16.64
CA ASN A 143 22.10 -12.25 -18.02
C ASN A 143 23.47 -11.89 -18.62
N ASN A 144 24.51 -11.76 -17.79
CA ASN A 144 25.90 -11.62 -18.20
C ASN A 144 26.65 -12.96 -18.29
N GLY A 145 25.99 -14.09 -18.00
CA GLY A 145 26.53 -15.45 -18.18
C GLY A 145 26.80 -16.23 -16.90
N GLU A 146 26.57 -15.66 -15.71
CA GLU A 146 26.75 -16.37 -14.44
C GLU A 146 25.60 -17.37 -14.19
N LYS A 147 25.90 -18.67 -14.22
CA LYS A 147 24.87 -19.72 -14.17
C LYS A 147 24.39 -20.06 -12.77
N TYR A 148 25.24 -19.85 -11.76
CA TYR A 148 24.98 -20.19 -10.36
C TYR A 148 24.65 -21.67 -10.09
N GLU A 149 25.27 -22.59 -10.82
CA GLU A 149 25.16 -24.03 -10.55
C GLU A 149 25.58 -24.34 -9.09
N ASP A 150 24.79 -25.18 -8.41
CA ASP A 150 24.94 -25.55 -6.98
C ASP A 150 24.91 -24.37 -5.99
N LYS A 151 24.45 -23.18 -6.41
CA LYS A 151 24.31 -22.02 -5.53
C LYS A 151 22.88 -21.83 -5.05
N HIS A 152 22.75 -21.38 -3.81
CA HIS A 152 21.46 -21.14 -3.14
C HIS A 152 21.26 -19.66 -2.87
N PHE A 153 20.06 -19.15 -3.17
CA PHE A 153 19.59 -17.80 -2.91
C PHE A 153 18.36 -17.85 -2.01
N GLN A 154 18.20 -16.87 -1.11
CA GLN A 154 17.03 -16.76 -0.26
C GLN A 154 16.56 -15.30 -0.09
N LEU A 155 15.27 -15.05 -0.28
CA LEU A 155 14.65 -13.78 0.12
C LEU A 155 14.62 -13.65 1.64
N THR A 156 14.95 -12.47 2.16
CA THR A 156 14.90 -12.18 3.60
C THR A 156 13.85 -11.13 3.98
N ALA A 157 13.16 -10.57 2.98
CA ALA A 157 12.13 -9.54 3.13
C ALA A 157 11.18 -9.57 1.93
N ASP A 158 9.99 -8.99 2.11
CA ASP A 158 9.10 -8.68 0.98
C ASP A 158 9.75 -7.61 0.09
N ILE A 159 9.57 -7.72 -1.21
CA ILE A 159 10.15 -6.85 -2.22
C ILE A 159 9.04 -6.24 -3.05
N ASP A 160 8.96 -4.92 -3.12
CA ASP A 160 8.11 -4.22 -4.08
C ASP A 160 8.94 -3.79 -5.30
N LEU A 161 8.52 -4.19 -6.51
CA LEU A 161 9.14 -3.80 -7.77
C LEU A 161 8.54 -2.50 -8.35
N GLU A 162 7.60 -1.88 -7.64
CA GLU A 162 7.04 -0.55 -7.89
C GLU A 162 6.39 -0.40 -9.28
N ASN A 163 5.89 -1.49 -9.88
CA ASN A 163 5.33 -1.52 -11.23
C ASN A 163 6.31 -0.98 -12.31
N LYS A 164 7.62 -1.12 -12.08
CA LYS A 164 8.66 -0.78 -13.05
C LYS A 164 8.96 -1.98 -13.96
N GLU A 165 9.36 -1.70 -15.20
CA GLU A 165 9.73 -2.76 -16.16
C GLU A 165 10.81 -3.69 -15.60
N TRP A 166 10.51 -4.98 -15.60
CA TRP A 166 11.38 -6.04 -15.12
C TRP A 166 12.14 -6.69 -16.27
N THR A 167 13.42 -6.96 -16.03
CA THR A 167 14.24 -7.80 -16.91
C THR A 167 14.30 -9.20 -16.30
N PRO A 168 13.82 -10.25 -16.98
CA PRO A 168 13.83 -11.61 -16.45
C PRO A 168 15.22 -12.10 -16.03
N ILE A 169 15.27 -12.94 -15.00
CA ILE A 169 16.49 -13.65 -14.59
C ILE A 169 16.69 -14.82 -15.57
N GLY A 170 17.69 -14.70 -16.44
CA GLY A 170 17.91 -15.60 -17.57
C GLY A 170 17.17 -15.16 -18.82
N THR A 171 17.79 -15.40 -19.97
CA THR A 171 17.31 -15.09 -21.33
C THR A 171 17.30 -16.36 -22.20
N GLU A 172 17.05 -16.23 -23.50
CA GLU A 172 17.25 -17.36 -24.43
C GLU A 172 18.68 -17.93 -24.36
N ASP A 173 19.68 -17.05 -24.29
CA ASP A 173 21.11 -17.41 -24.34
C ASP A 173 21.74 -17.68 -22.95
N THR A 174 21.10 -17.21 -21.89
CA THR A 174 21.64 -17.26 -20.52
C THR A 174 20.64 -17.89 -19.57
N LEU A 175 21.12 -18.71 -18.64
CA LEU A 175 20.26 -19.59 -17.86
C LEU A 175 20.65 -19.58 -16.39
N PHE A 176 19.64 -19.58 -15.53
CA PHE A 176 19.81 -19.77 -14.09
C PHE A 176 19.75 -21.27 -13.75
N GLN A 177 20.73 -21.76 -12.99
CA GLN A 177 20.87 -23.17 -12.59
C GLN A 177 20.94 -23.36 -11.07
N GLY A 178 20.68 -22.29 -10.30
CA GLY A 178 20.74 -22.34 -8.85
C GLY A 178 19.43 -22.76 -8.19
N THR A 179 19.43 -22.70 -6.86
CA THR A 179 18.24 -22.76 -6.02
C THR A 179 17.85 -21.35 -5.60
N PHE A 180 16.59 -20.96 -5.80
CA PHE A 180 16.01 -19.72 -5.31
C PHE A 180 14.85 -20.02 -4.37
N ASP A 181 15.01 -19.67 -3.10
CA ASP A 181 13.99 -19.81 -2.06
C ASP A 181 13.38 -18.44 -1.73
N GLY A 182 12.10 -18.25 -2.06
CA GLY A 182 11.39 -17.02 -1.75
C GLY A 182 11.14 -16.81 -0.26
N GLY A 183 11.47 -17.77 0.62
CA GLY A 183 11.31 -17.62 2.09
C GLY A 183 9.85 -17.41 2.53
N ARG A 184 8.89 -17.61 1.62
CA ARG A 184 7.48 -17.21 1.72
C ARG A 184 7.24 -15.69 1.78
N HIS A 185 8.24 -14.89 1.45
CA HIS A 185 8.08 -13.46 1.20
C HIS A 185 7.32 -13.19 -0.10
N GLN A 186 6.78 -11.97 -0.22
CA GLN A 186 6.10 -11.50 -1.43
C GLN A 186 7.05 -10.66 -2.28
N ILE A 187 7.09 -10.95 -3.58
CA ILE A 187 7.59 -10.04 -4.62
C ILE A 187 6.38 -9.37 -5.26
N ALA A 188 6.13 -8.11 -4.95
CA ALA A 188 4.96 -7.37 -5.40
C ALA A 188 5.24 -6.55 -6.66
N ASN A 189 4.17 -6.30 -7.44
CA ASN A 189 4.15 -5.33 -8.53
C ASN A 189 5.18 -5.61 -9.65
N LEU A 190 5.39 -6.89 -9.97
CA LEU A 190 6.18 -7.31 -11.13
C LEU A 190 5.50 -6.81 -12.41
N LYS A 191 6.24 -6.10 -13.27
CA LYS A 191 5.71 -5.61 -14.55
C LYS A 191 6.62 -5.98 -15.71
N ILE A 192 6.06 -6.61 -16.74
CA ILE A 192 6.73 -6.86 -18.01
C ILE A 192 5.77 -6.43 -19.12
N SER A 193 6.10 -5.42 -19.93
CA SER A 193 5.15 -4.89 -20.94
C SER A 193 5.53 -5.17 -22.40
N ASN A 194 6.76 -5.58 -22.69
CA ASN A 194 7.34 -5.49 -24.03
C ASN A 194 7.19 -6.73 -24.91
N GLY A 195 6.31 -7.68 -24.57
CA GLY A 195 6.14 -8.89 -25.38
C GLY A 195 7.46 -9.65 -25.54
N VAL A 196 8.30 -9.70 -24.50
CA VAL A 196 9.57 -10.42 -24.55
C VAL A 196 9.32 -11.93 -24.58
N GLU A 197 10.17 -12.68 -25.28
CA GLU A 197 10.20 -14.13 -25.15
C GLU A 197 10.85 -14.52 -23.81
N TYR A 198 10.52 -15.70 -23.28
CA TYR A 198 11.04 -16.15 -21.99
C TYR A 198 10.67 -15.17 -20.87
N ALA A 199 9.39 -14.79 -20.79
CA ALA A 199 8.90 -13.80 -19.85
C ALA A 199 8.49 -14.44 -18.51
N GLY A 200 8.87 -13.78 -17.41
CA GLY A 200 8.57 -14.17 -16.04
C GLY A 200 9.54 -13.49 -15.07
N LEU A 201 9.40 -13.74 -13.77
CA LEU A 201 10.45 -13.35 -12.81
C LEU A 201 11.80 -13.94 -13.24
N PHE A 202 11.79 -15.24 -13.56
CA PHE A 202 12.85 -15.95 -14.25
C PHE A 202 12.44 -16.17 -15.70
N GLY A 203 13.33 -15.87 -16.63
CA GLY A 203 13.05 -16.08 -18.04
C GLY A 203 13.32 -17.52 -18.46
N ASN A 204 14.55 -17.99 -18.20
CA ASN A 204 14.99 -19.31 -18.62
C ASN A 204 15.83 -19.97 -17.52
N VAL A 205 15.45 -21.19 -17.14
CA VAL A 205 16.10 -21.95 -16.07
C VAL A 205 16.42 -23.37 -16.50
N TRP A 206 17.48 -23.96 -15.94
CA TRP A 206 17.89 -25.34 -16.25
C TRP A 206 18.41 -26.06 -15.01
N GLY A 207 17.77 -27.16 -14.63
CA GLY A 207 18.16 -27.93 -13.43
C GLY A 207 17.99 -27.14 -12.13
N ALA A 208 17.28 -26.00 -12.19
CA ALA A 208 17.12 -25.09 -11.08
C ALA A 208 16.02 -25.55 -10.13
N THR A 209 16.06 -25.06 -8.89
CA THR A 209 14.94 -25.19 -7.94
C THR A 209 14.43 -23.81 -7.58
N ILE A 210 13.21 -23.48 -7.99
CA ILE A 210 12.51 -22.24 -7.61
C ILE A 210 11.43 -22.62 -6.60
N GLN A 211 11.57 -22.18 -5.35
CA GLN A 211 10.66 -22.59 -4.28
C GLN A 211 10.16 -21.44 -3.41
N ASN A 212 8.99 -21.63 -2.78
CA ASN A 212 8.39 -20.69 -1.82
C ASN A 212 8.29 -19.24 -2.34
N CYS A 213 8.18 -19.08 -3.66
CA CYS A 213 8.23 -17.79 -4.35
C CYS A 213 6.80 -17.30 -4.62
N ASN A 214 6.41 -16.18 -4.01
CA ASN A 214 5.07 -15.60 -4.17
C ASN A 214 5.18 -14.27 -4.88
N VAL A 215 4.55 -14.15 -6.04
CA VAL A 215 4.72 -13.02 -6.95
C VAL A 215 3.36 -12.41 -7.29
N THR A 216 3.23 -11.08 -7.20
CA THR A 216 2.11 -10.35 -7.78
C THR A 216 2.59 -9.53 -8.97
N GLY A 217 1.79 -9.41 -10.02
CA GLY A 217 2.19 -8.61 -11.18
C GLY A 217 1.36 -8.73 -12.44
N GLU A 218 1.73 -7.93 -13.42
CA GLU A 218 1.15 -7.87 -14.76
C GLU A 218 2.23 -8.22 -15.79
N ILE A 219 2.04 -9.31 -16.52
CA ILE A 219 3.03 -9.84 -17.47
C ILE A 219 2.44 -9.87 -18.86
N ASN A 220 3.04 -9.13 -19.79
CA ASN A 220 2.78 -9.17 -21.22
C ASN A 220 4.04 -9.67 -21.94
N GLY A 221 4.08 -10.98 -22.19
CA GLY A 221 5.21 -11.68 -22.83
C GLY A 221 4.79 -12.37 -24.14
N TYR A 222 5.70 -12.51 -25.09
CA TYR A 222 5.36 -13.09 -26.41
C TYR A 222 5.34 -14.60 -26.42
N ASN A 223 6.48 -15.31 -26.38
CA ASN A 223 6.55 -16.78 -26.33
C ASN A 223 7.14 -17.24 -24.99
N HIS A 224 6.72 -18.42 -24.51
CA HIS A 224 7.20 -19.03 -23.27
C HIS A 224 7.08 -18.07 -22.07
N THR A 225 5.84 -17.77 -21.70
CA THR A 225 5.53 -16.76 -20.68
C THR A 225 4.94 -17.43 -19.45
N GLY A 226 5.55 -17.19 -18.30
CA GLY A 226 5.04 -17.58 -16.99
C GLY A 226 4.96 -16.41 -16.03
N GLY A 227 4.09 -16.50 -15.02
CA GLY A 227 4.10 -15.61 -13.86
C GLY A 227 5.46 -15.58 -13.15
N ILE A 228 6.07 -16.75 -13.02
CA ILE A 228 7.32 -16.95 -12.27
C ILE A 228 8.45 -17.41 -13.20
N VAL A 229 8.19 -18.39 -14.07
CA VAL A 229 9.22 -18.96 -14.96
C VAL A 229 8.74 -18.95 -16.41
N GLY A 230 9.46 -18.30 -17.32
CA GLY A 230 9.15 -18.38 -18.75
C GLY A 230 9.32 -19.81 -19.30
N TYR A 231 10.54 -20.32 -19.20
CA TYR A 231 10.93 -21.63 -19.72
C TYR A 231 11.73 -22.45 -18.70
N ALA A 232 11.21 -23.62 -18.33
CA ALA A 232 11.83 -24.57 -17.42
C ALA A 232 12.42 -25.78 -18.20
N ASN A 233 13.74 -25.80 -18.35
CA ASN A 233 14.46 -26.92 -18.97
C ASN A 233 14.55 -28.14 -18.06
N ASN A 234 15.13 -29.22 -18.59
CA ASN A 234 15.17 -30.53 -17.97
C ASN A 234 15.54 -30.50 -16.48
N ASN A 235 14.83 -31.32 -15.69
CA ASN A 235 15.05 -31.49 -14.25
C ASN A 235 14.93 -30.20 -13.43
N THR A 236 14.06 -29.26 -13.83
CA THR A 236 13.75 -28.06 -13.04
C THR A 236 12.60 -28.33 -12.06
N TYR A 237 12.70 -27.78 -10.85
CA TYR A 237 11.69 -27.91 -9.80
C TYR A 237 11.08 -26.54 -9.49
N ILE A 238 9.75 -26.42 -9.59
CA ILE A 238 9.00 -25.21 -9.20
C ILE A 238 8.04 -25.62 -8.07
N LEU A 239 8.37 -25.25 -6.84
CA LEU A 239 7.78 -25.85 -5.64
C LEU A 239 7.16 -24.79 -4.72
N ASN A 240 5.92 -24.97 -4.29
CA ASN A 240 5.27 -24.11 -3.30
C ASN A 240 5.27 -22.62 -3.72
N CYS A 241 5.08 -22.36 -5.01
CA CYS A 241 5.14 -21.02 -5.58
C CYS A 241 3.74 -20.49 -5.94
N SER A 242 3.55 -19.18 -5.93
CA SER A 242 2.27 -18.56 -6.26
C SER A 242 2.41 -17.33 -7.13
N PHE A 243 1.47 -17.17 -8.07
CA PHE A 243 1.35 -15.97 -8.90
C PHE A 243 -0.04 -15.36 -8.78
N GLN A 244 -0.13 -14.06 -8.51
CA GLN A 244 -1.40 -13.33 -8.48
C GLN A 244 -1.36 -12.12 -9.42
N GLY A 245 -2.15 -12.17 -10.49
CA GLY A 245 -2.25 -11.12 -11.50
C GLY A 245 -2.47 -11.67 -12.89
N ASN A 246 -2.31 -10.84 -13.93
CA ASN A 246 -2.57 -11.27 -15.30
C ASN A 246 -1.29 -11.68 -16.04
N VAL A 247 -1.39 -12.77 -16.79
CA VAL A 247 -0.38 -13.21 -17.76
C VAL A 247 -1.00 -13.16 -19.15
N GLU A 248 -0.59 -12.18 -19.93
CA GLU A 248 -1.14 -11.86 -21.25
C GLU A 248 -0.07 -11.90 -22.34
N GLY A 249 -0.51 -11.89 -23.60
CA GLY A 249 0.34 -11.82 -24.79
C GLY A 249 -0.19 -12.66 -25.95
N ASN A 250 0.23 -12.35 -27.17
CA ASN A 250 -0.32 -12.98 -28.38
C ASN A 250 0.43 -14.24 -28.86
N GLY A 251 1.56 -14.60 -28.25
CA GLY A 251 2.35 -15.76 -28.68
C GLY A 251 1.95 -17.07 -27.99
N GLU A 252 2.82 -18.08 -28.02
CA GLU A 252 2.52 -19.45 -27.58
C GLU A 252 3.13 -19.80 -26.22
N ASP A 253 2.63 -20.88 -25.59
CA ASP A 253 3.10 -21.42 -24.31
C ASP A 253 2.97 -20.43 -23.15
N LYS A 254 1.73 -20.25 -22.68
CA LYS A 254 1.39 -19.34 -21.58
C LYS A 254 0.93 -20.11 -20.36
N GLY A 255 1.64 -19.95 -19.26
CA GLY A 255 1.25 -20.48 -17.96
C GLY A 255 1.11 -19.37 -16.93
N GLY A 256 0.18 -19.53 -15.98
CA GLY A 256 0.15 -18.63 -14.83
C GLY A 256 1.38 -18.76 -13.93
N ILE A 257 2.00 -19.96 -13.85
CA ILE A 257 3.25 -20.19 -13.12
C ILE A 257 4.43 -20.32 -14.09
N VAL A 258 4.28 -21.19 -15.10
CA VAL A 258 5.35 -21.53 -16.02
C VAL A 258 4.90 -21.60 -17.48
N GLY A 259 5.56 -20.90 -18.39
CA GLY A 259 5.20 -20.94 -19.82
C GLY A 259 5.38 -22.33 -20.42
N HIS A 260 6.60 -22.87 -20.30
CA HIS A 260 6.99 -24.15 -20.88
C HIS A 260 7.78 -25.01 -19.88
N THR A 261 7.51 -26.33 -19.86
CA THR A 261 8.24 -27.30 -19.04
C THR A 261 8.76 -28.48 -19.87
N SER A 262 10.02 -28.87 -19.65
CA SER A 262 10.69 -29.98 -20.34
C SER A 262 10.73 -31.29 -19.52
N ILE A 263 11.33 -32.35 -20.07
CA ILE A 263 11.39 -33.67 -19.42
C ILE A 263 12.04 -33.60 -18.03
N GLY A 264 11.40 -34.23 -17.06
CA GLY A 264 11.89 -34.30 -15.68
C GLY A 264 11.54 -33.08 -14.82
N CYS A 265 10.82 -32.09 -15.37
CA CYS A 265 10.33 -30.97 -14.56
C CYS A 265 9.23 -31.40 -13.58
N ASP A 266 9.20 -30.74 -12.42
CA ASP A 266 8.18 -30.92 -11.38
C ASP A 266 7.62 -29.56 -10.94
N VAL A 267 6.32 -29.33 -11.20
CA VAL A 267 5.60 -28.15 -10.73
C VAL A 267 4.62 -28.59 -9.64
N SER A 268 4.89 -28.18 -8.41
CA SER A 268 4.25 -28.76 -7.24
C SER A 268 3.84 -27.77 -6.19
N GLY A 269 2.65 -27.93 -5.62
CA GLY A 269 2.20 -27.03 -4.55
C GLY A 269 2.05 -25.60 -5.04
N CYS A 270 1.75 -25.40 -6.33
CA CYS A 270 1.70 -24.08 -6.93
C CYS A 270 0.27 -23.63 -7.19
N TYR A 271 0.02 -22.32 -7.12
CA TYR A 271 -1.27 -21.77 -7.51
C TYR A 271 -1.22 -20.45 -8.24
N VAL A 272 -2.25 -20.22 -9.07
CA VAL A 272 -2.48 -18.93 -9.74
C VAL A 272 -3.85 -18.36 -9.39
N THR A 273 -3.92 -17.02 -9.30
CA THR A 273 -5.17 -16.26 -9.36
C THR A 273 -5.03 -15.13 -10.38
N GLY A 274 -6.07 -14.85 -11.17
CA GLY A 274 -6.06 -13.73 -12.14
C GLY A 274 -6.54 -14.17 -13.52
N THR A 275 -5.85 -13.78 -14.58
CA THR A 275 -6.16 -14.21 -15.95
C THR A 275 -4.92 -14.73 -16.66
N VAL A 276 -5.10 -15.70 -17.56
CA VAL A 276 -4.03 -16.22 -18.42
C VAL A 276 -4.53 -16.22 -19.86
N THR A 277 -4.02 -15.30 -20.67
CA THR A 277 -4.42 -15.10 -22.06
C THR A 277 -3.23 -15.27 -22.99
N GLY A 278 -3.42 -16.04 -24.05
CA GLY A 278 -2.35 -16.42 -24.98
C GLY A 278 -2.82 -16.67 -26.40
N GLY A 279 -1.87 -16.83 -27.33
CA GLY A 279 -2.11 -17.29 -28.69
C GLY A 279 -2.43 -18.79 -28.75
N SER A 280 -1.56 -19.65 -28.26
CA SER A 280 -1.77 -21.12 -28.25
C SER A 280 -1.12 -21.74 -27.01
N ALA A 281 -1.51 -22.97 -26.67
CA ALA A 281 -1.01 -23.71 -25.50
C ALA A 281 -1.06 -22.87 -24.21
N VAL A 282 -2.27 -22.51 -23.80
CA VAL A 282 -2.51 -21.64 -22.64
C VAL A 282 -3.04 -22.47 -21.47
N GLY A 283 -2.40 -22.40 -20.32
CA GLY A 283 -2.87 -23.08 -19.12
C GLY A 283 -2.77 -22.26 -17.85
N GLY A 284 -3.65 -22.51 -16.89
CA GLY A 284 -3.64 -21.78 -15.62
C GLY A 284 -2.32 -21.97 -14.86
N ILE A 285 -1.74 -23.17 -14.84
CA ILE A 285 -0.43 -23.41 -14.21
C ILE A 285 0.68 -23.41 -15.27
N ALA A 286 0.53 -24.24 -16.30
CA ALA A 286 1.52 -24.41 -17.34
C ALA A 286 0.93 -24.25 -18.75
N GLY A 287 1.64 -23.55 -19.63
CA GLY A 287 1.25 -23.45 -21.03
C GLY A 287 1.49 -24.76 -21.77
N TRP A 288 2.75 -25.12 -21.92
CA TRP A 288 3.21 -26.37 -22.52
C TRP A 288 3.90 -27.29 -21.52
N GLY A 289 3.53 -28.56 -21.53
CA GLY A 289 3.88 -29.52 -20.48
C GLY A 289 4.55 -30.82 -20.93
N VAL A 290 5.78 -31.05 -20.44
CA VAL A 290 6.44 -32.37 -20.26
C VAL A 290 7.04 -32.43 -18.83
N GLY A 291 7.02 -33.59 -18.13
CA GLY A 291 7.17 -33.65 -16.65
C GLY A 291 5.90 -33.88 -15.80
N THR A 292 5.81 -33.27 -14.60
CA THR A 292 4.71 -33.46 -13.63
C THR A 292 4.13 -32.12 -13.15
N ILE A 293 2.80 -32.04 -13.05
CA ILE A 293 2.09 -31.03 -12.25
C ILE A 293 1.32 -31.75 -11.15
N LYS A 294 1.62 -31.48 -9.88
CA LYS A 294 0.94 -32.12 -8.75
C LYS A 294 0.58 -31.16 -7.64
N ASN A 295 -0.58 -31.39 -7.01
CA ASN A 295 -1.04 -30.56 -5.89
C ASN A 295 -1.07 -29.06 -6.24
N CYS A 296 -1.59 -28.72 -7.42
CA CYS A 296 -1.66 -27.34 -7.90
C CYS A 296 -3.10 -26.91 -8.12
N TYR A 297 -3.37 -25.61 -8.06
CA TYR A 297 -4.69 -25.10 -8.43
C TYR A 297 -4.65 -23.77 -9.17
N ALA A 298 -5.64 -23.54 -10.03
CA ALA A 298 -5.78 -22.29 -10.76
C ALA A 298 -7.19 -21.71 -10.56
N LEU A 299 -7.24 -20.46 -10.06
CA LEU A 299 -8.45 -19.64 -9.97
C LEU A 299 -8.34 -18.50 -10.99
N ALA A 300 -8.40 -18.85 -12.28
CA ALA A 300 -8.13 -17.91 -13.35
C ALA A 300 -9.01 -18.18 -14.57
N ASP A 301 -9.32 -17.11 -15.32
CA ASP A 301 -9.87 -17.25 -16.66
C ASP A 301 -8.72 -17.53 -17.64
N VAL A 302 -8.84 -18.63 -18.39
CA VAL A 302 -7.82 -19.14 -19.31
C VAL A 302 -8.32 -19.04 -20.75
N THR A 303 -7.67 -18.19 -21.54
CA THR A 303 -8.09 -17.91 -22.92
C THR A 303 -6.95 -18.11 -23.90
N ALA A 304 -7.16 -19.01 -24.87
CA ALA A 304 -6.32 -19.12 -26.07
C ALA A 304 -7.05 -18.53 -27.28
N ALA A 305 -6.46 -17.51 -27.92
CA ALA A 305 -6.99 -16.98 -29.18
C ALA A 305 -6.95 -18.03 -30.32
N GLY A 306 -5.93 -18.88 -30.27
CA GLY A 306 -5.67 -20.00 -31.18
C GLY A 306 -6.14 -21.32 -30.59
N TYR A 307 -5.26 -22.32 -30.60
CA TYR A 307 -5.71 -23.71 -30.64
C TYR A 307 -6.15 -24.27 -29.28
N ASN A 308 -5.30 -24.22 -28.25
CA ASN A 308 -5.48 -25.06 -27.06
C ASN A 308 -5.46 -24.27 -25.76
N ALA A 309 -6.47 -24.48 -24.91
CA ALA A 309 -6.53 -23.93 -23.56
C ALA A 309 -6.93 -25.00 -22.54
N GLY A 310 -6.28 -25.02 -21.38
CA GLY A 310 -6.64 -25.90 -20.28
C GLY A 310 -6.58 -25.22 -18.93
N GLY A 311 -7.53 -25.52 -18.03
CA GLY A 311 -7.56 -24.86 -16.72
C GLY A 311 -6.27 -24.99 -15.90
N ILE A 312 -5.58 -26.14 -16.01
CA ILE A 312 -4.27 -26.38 -15.39
C ILE A 312 -3.15 -26.36 -16.44
N ALA A 313 -3.31 -27.09 -17.54
CA ALA A 313 -2.29 -27.24 -18.59
C ALA A 313 -2.86 -27.03 -20.00
N GLY A 314 -2.22 -26.18 -20.81
CA GLY A 314 -2.70 -25.87 -22.17
C GLY A 314 -2.46 -27.01 -23.16
N TYR A 315 -1.21 -27.26 -23.50
CA TYR A 315 -0.78 -28.32 -24.40
C TYR A 315 0.05 -29.37 -23.67
N TYR A 316 -0.21 -30.64 -23.97
CA TYR A 316 0.31 -31.75 -23.20
C TYR A 316 0.77 -32.89 -24.12
N CYS A 317 1.99 -33.39 -23.91
CA CYS A 317 2.60 -34.47 -24.70
C CYS A 317 3.28 -35.56 -23.83
N SER A 318 3.22 -36.81 -24.33
CA SER A 318 3.95 -38.03 -23.92
C SER A 318 4.68 -38.04 -22.55
N ASN A 319 4.25 -38.94 -21.65
CA ASN A 319 4.81 -39.18 -20.30
C ASN A 319 4.68 -38.05 -19.27
N PHE A 320 3.72 -37.13 -19.44
CA PHE A 320 3.39 -36.10 -18.44
C PHE A 320 2.29 -36.56 -17.46
N THR A 321 2.32 -36.04 -16.23
CA THR A 321 1.33 -36.36 -15.18
C THR A 321 0.69 -35.09 -14.62
N ILE A 322 -0.64 -35.04 -14.59
CA ILE A 322 -1.41 -34.05 -13.81
C ILE A 322 -2.13 -34.79 -12.70
N GLU A 323 -1.81 -34.45 -11.46
CA GLU A 323 -2.31 -35.20 -10.30
C GLU A 323 -2.76 -34.29 -9.15
N ASN A 324 -3.90 -34.62 -8.52
CA ASN A 324 -4.41 -33.93 -7.33
C ASN A 324 -4.52 -32.41 -7.54
N CYS A 325 -4.97 -31.99 -8.72
CA CYS A 325 -5.09 -30.57 -9.09
C CYS A 325 -6.56 -30.15 -9.20
N TYR A 326 -6.84 -28.86 -9.00
CA TYR A 326 -8.17 -28.34 -9.29
C TYR A 326 -8.16 -26.98 -9.98
N TYR A 327 -9.20 -26.76 -10.80
CA TYR A 327 -9.35 -25.55 -11.57
C TYR A 327 -10.71 -24.89 -11.31
N SER A 328 -10.75 -23.56 -11.33
CA SER A 328 -11.97 -22.76 -11.28
C SER A 328 -11.82 -21.50 -12.14
N GLY A 329 -12.80 -21.24 -13.01
CA GLY A 329 -12.79 -20.12 -13.95
C GLY A 329 -13.41 -20.50 -15.30
N ARG A 330 -13.16 -19.70 -16.34
CA ARG A 330 -13.61 -19.95 -17.72
C ARG A 330 -12.45 -20.38 -18.60
N VAL A 331 -12.65 -21.44 -19.39
CA VAL A 331 -11.67 -21.88 -20.39
C VAL A 331 -12.22 -21.63 -21.79
N SER A 332 -11.46 -20.96 -22.66
CA SER A 332 -11.84 -20.71 -24.04
C SER A 332 -10.68 -20.95 -25.00
N ALA A 333 -10.94 -21.66 -26.10
CA ALA A 333 -10.03 -21.81 -27.22
C ALA A 333 -10.79 -21.97 -28.54
N SER A 334 -10.15 -21.69 -29.67
CA SER A 334 -10.79 -21.92 -30.99
C SER A 334 -10.93 -23.42 -31.30
N TRP A 335 -9.98 -24.25 -30.86
CA TRP A 335 -9.97 -25.68 -31.13
C TRP A 335 -10.21 -26.55 -29.90
N SER A 336 -9.25 -26.72 -29.00
CA SER A 336 -9.31 -27.69 -27.90
C SER A 336 -9.33 -27.02 -26.54
N ALA A 337 -10.43 -27.16 -25.80
CA ALA A 337 -10.62 -26.53 -24.50
C ALA A 337 -10.99 -27.57 -23.44
N GLY A 338 -10.25 -27.64 -22.34
CA GLY A 338 -10.55 -28.57 -21.24
C GLY A 338 -10.48 -27.90 -19.89
N GLY A 339 -11.39 -28.25 -18.98
CA GLY A 339 -11.38 -27.68 -17.63
C GLY A 339 -10.13 -28.02 -16.81
N ILE A 340 -9.39 -29.09 -17.14
CA ILE A 340 -8.07 -29.38 -16.56
C ILE A 340 -6.97 -29.25 -17.61
N ALA A 341 -7.13 -29.91 -18.76
CA ALA A 341 -6.11 -29.94 -19.80
C ALA A 341 -6.70 -29.62 -21.18
N GLY A 342 -6.05 -28.73 -21.94
CA GLY A 342 -6.47 -28.46 -23.31
C GLY A 342 -6.36 -29.70 -24.19
N THR A 343 -5.29 -30.47 -24.03
CA THR A 343 -5.08 -31.76 -24.72
C THR A 343 -4.58 -32.85 -23.77
N ALA A 344 -4.76 -34.11 -24.18
CA ALA A 344 -4.33 -35.32 -23.46
C ALA A 344 -3.75 -36.37 -24.45
N LEU A 345 -2.57 -36.08 -25.02
CA LEU A 345 -1.89 -36.85 -26.09
C LEU A 345 -0.99 -38.04 -25.62
N GLY A 346 -1.07 -38.47 -24.36
CA GLY A 346 -0.19 -39.46 -23.71
C GLY A 346 -0.36 -39.48 -22.19
N GLY A 347 0.53 -40.11 -21.40
CA GLY A 347 0.64 -40.04 -19.91
C GLY A 347 -0.68 -40.10 -19.09
N THR A 348 -0.78 -39.38 -17.96
CA THR A 348 -1.86 -39.53 -16.97
C THR A 348 -2.45 -38.21 -16.43
N ILE A 349 -3.77 -38.10 -16.40
CA ILE A 349 -4.51 -37.09 -15.62
C ILE A 349 -5.33 -37.84 -14.56
N GLN A 350 -5.03 -37.61 -13.28
CA GLN A 350 -5.69 -38.33 -12.20
C GLN A 350 -6.06 -37.47 -10.99
N ASN A 351 -7.12 -37.86 -10.30
CA ASN A 351 -7.58 -37.21 -9.07
C ASN A 351 -7.75 -35.69 -9.24
N CYS A 352 -8.17 -35.23 -10.42
CA CYS A 352 -8.32 -33.80 -10.69
C CYS A 352 -9.78 -33.36 -10.62
N VAL A 353 -10.01 -32.10 -10.22
CA VAL A 353 -11.34 -31.51 -10.09
C VAL A 353 -11.48 -30.25 -10.94
N SER A 354 -12.38 -30.28 -11.92
CA SER A 354 -12.74 -29.10 -12.70
C SER A 354 -14.00 -28.45 -12.14
N LEU A 355 -13.88 -27.25 -11.59
CA LEU A 355 -14.98 -26.38 -11.18
C LEU A 355 -15.27 -25.30 -12.22
N ALA A 356 -14.90 -25.53 -13.48
CA ALA A 356 -15.04 -24.55 -14.55
C ALA A 356 -16.48 -24.00 -14.62
N GLU A 357 -16.63 -22.68 -14.71
CA GLU A 357 -17.93 -22.07 -15.00
C GLU A 357 -18.38 -22.47 -16.41
N SER A 358 -17.47 -22.32 -17.36
CA SER A 358 -17.67 -22.70 -18.75
C SER A 358 -16.38 -23.17 -19.44
N VAL A 359 -16.55 -24.04 -20.43
CA VAL A 359 -15.49 -24.48 -21.34
C VAL A 359 -15.99 -24.32 -22.78
N THR A 360 -15.27 -23.56 -23.60
CA THR A 360 -15.70 -23.19 -24.96
C THR A 360 -14.63 -23.51 -25.99
N GLY A 361 -15.03 -24.17 -27.08
CA GLY A 361 -14.15 -24.53 -28.20
C GLY A 361 -14.73 -25.65 -29.08
N SER A 362 -14.08 -25.90 -30.21
CA SER A 362 -14.52 -26.95 -31.18
C SER A 362 -14.51 -28.36 -30.57
N ASN A 363 -13.51 -28.65 -29.74
CA ASN A 363 -13.33 -29.83 -28.90
C ASN A 363 -13.30 -29.37 -27.43
N ALA A 364 -14.47 -29.04 -26.89
CA ALA A 364 -14.64 -28.58 -25.53
C ALA A 364 -15.16 -29.70 -24.63
N ASN A 365 -14.51 -29.95 -23.49
CA ASN A 365 -14.93 -30.96 -22.51
C ASN A 365 -14.59 -30.52 -21.08
N ARG A 366 -15.26 -31.11 -20.09
CA ARG A 366 -15.11 -30.66 -18.69
C ARG A 366 -13.75 -30.97 -18.06
N ILE A 367 -13.05 -32.04 -18.49
CA ILE A 367 -11.70 -32.40 -17.99
C ILE A 367 -10.65 -32.14 -19.07
N ALA A 368 -10.71 -32.84 -20.21
CA ALA A 368 -9.69 -32.77 -21.25
C ALA A 368 -10.31 -32.46 -22.61
N GLY A 369 -9.91 -31.36 -23.25
CA GLY A 369 -10.52 -30.91 -24.52
C GLY A 369 -10.41 -31.94 -25.64
N TYR A 370 -9.20 -32.42 -25.92
CA TYR A 370 -8.95 -33.48 -26.90
C TYR A 370 -8.05 -34.56 -26.30
N LYS A 371 -8.42 -35.83 -26.47
CA LYS A 371 -7.72 -36.98 -25.91
C LYS A 371 -7.25 -37.93 -27.01
N ASN A 372 -5.96 -38.26 -27.00
CA ASN A 372 -5.36 -39.29 -27.86
C ASN A 372 -4.27 -40.05 -27.08
N GLY A 373 -4.52 -41.30 -26.70
CA GLY A 373 -3.52 -42.12 -25.99
C GLY A 373 -3.30 -41.82 -24.50
N GLY A 374 -3.84 -40.74 -23.94
CA GLY A 374 -3.73 -40.45 -22.50
C GLY A 374 -4.65 -41.27 -21.59
N THR A 375 -4.24 -41.43 -20.32
CA THR A 375 -4.97 -42.12 -19.26
C THR A 375 -5.66 -41.11 -18.36
N LEU A 376 -6.99 -41.21 -18.24
CA LEU A 376 -7.77 -40.39 -17.33
C LEU A 376 -8.35 -41.32 -16.26
N THR A 377 -8.24 -40.96 -14.98
CA THR A 377 -8.76 -41.79 -13.88
C THR A 377 -9.12 -40.92 -12.68
N ALA A 378 -10.25 -41.22 -12.02
CA ALA A 378 -10.68 -40.51 -10.82
C ALA A 378 -10.77 -38.98 -10.99
N ASN A 379 -11.17 -38.50 -12.18
CA ASN A 379 -11.36 -37.08 -12.44
C ASN A 379 -12.84 -36.70 -12.30
N TYR A 380 -13.08 -35.52 -11.74
CA TYR A 380 -14.41 -35.02 -11.40
C TYR A 380 -14.63 -33.61 -11.96
N ALA A 381 -15.84 -33.31 -12.38
CA ALA A 381 -16.21 -32.00 -12.87
C ALA A 381 -17.51 -31.52 -12.25
N TRP A 382 -17.62 -30.21 -11.98
CA TRP A 382 -18.85 -29.61 -11.50
C TRP A 382 -20.00 -29.86 -12.48
N ASN A 383 -21.10 -30.40 -11.97
CA ASN A 383 -22.27 -30.75 -12.78
C ASN A 383 -22.94 -29.54 -13.46
N GLY A 384 -22.70 -28.32 -12.97
CA GLY A 384 -23.22 -27.08 -13.55
C GLY A 384 -22.37 -26.49 -14.69
N THR A 385 -21.18 -27.04 -14.94
CA THR A 385 -20.24 -26.55 -15.97
C THR A 385 -20.92 -26.46 -17.33
N LYS A 386 -20.79 -25.31 -17.99
CA LYS A 386 -21.32 -25.10 -19.35
C LYS A 386 -20.27 -25.42 -20.40
N VAL A 387 -20.52 -26.41 -21.24
CA VAL A 387 -19.67 -26.71 -22.40
C VAL A 387 -20.35 -26.17 -23.64
N ASN A 388 -19.73 -25.20 -24.32
CA ASN A 388 -20.32 -24.48 -25.46
C ASN A 388 -21.75 -23.99 -25.16
N ASN A 389 -21.94 -23.33 -24.01
CA ASN A 389 -23.22 -22.84 -23.48
C ASN A 389 -24.30 -23.91 -23.21
N ALA A 390 -23.97 -25.20 -23.29
CA ALA A 390 -24.86 -26.30 -22.98
C ALA A 390 -24.42 -27.03 -21.70
N THR A 391 -25.37 -27.60 -20.97
CA THR A 391 -25.05 -28.59 -19.93
C THR A 391 -24.73 -29.91 -20.62
N VAL A 392 -23.59 -30.52 -20.29
CA VAL A 392 -23.21 -31.85 -20.78
C VAL A 392 -23.43 -32.91 -19.71
N PRO A 393 -23.87 -34.13 -20.09
CA PRO A 393 -24.07 -35.22 -19.14
C PRO A 393 -22.73 -35.72 -18.59
N ALA A 394 -22.79 -36.34 -17.41
CA ALA A 394 -21.64 -36.97 -16.80
C ALA A 394 -21.12 -38.18 -17.58
N GLU A 395 -19.81 -38.38 -17.55
CA GLU A 395 -19.16 -39.64 -17.93
C GLU A 395 -18.69 -40.38 -16.66
N ASN A 396 -18.04 -41.53 -16.83
CA ASN A 396 -17.30 -42.13 -15.74
C ASN A 396 -16.03 -41.30 -15.43
N ALA A 397 -15.38 -41.55 -14.29
CA ALA A 397 -14.22 -40.79 -13.85
C ALA A 397 -12.96 -40.94 -14.74
N GLY A 398 -13.02 -41.76 -15.80
CA GLY A 398 -11.97 -41.91 -16.82
C GLY A 398 -12.33 -41.31 -18.19
N GLY A 399 -13.48 -40.65 -18.30
CA GLY A 399 -13.94 -39.96 -19.49
C GLY A 399 -13.40 -38.53 -19.60
N VAL A 400 -13.47 -37.95 -20.80
CA VAL A 400 -13.04 -36.55 -21.06
C VAL A 400 -13.93 -35.54 -20.34
N ASN A 401 -15.12 -35.95 -19.93
CA ASN A 401 -16.04 -35.15 -19.12
C ASN A 401 -15.97 -35.43 -17.62
N GLY A 402 -15.25 -36.47 -17.18
CA GLY A 402 -15.15 -36.87 -15.77
C GLY A 402 -16.48 -37.26 -15.12
N ALA A 403 -16.40 -37.73 -13.88
CA ALA A 403 -17.56 -37.98 -13.03
C ALA A 403 -18.13 -36.68 -12.47
N ASP A 404 -19.39 -36.67 -12.07
CA ASP A 404 -20.00 -35.47 -11.51
C ASP A 404 -19.51 -35.17 -10.09
N LEU A 405 -19.20 -33.90 -9.87
CA LEU A 405 -19.09 -33.28 -8.56
C LEU A 405 -20.35 -32.44 -8.32
N THR A 406 -21.08 -32.71 -7.24
CA THR A 406 -22.31 -31.99 -6.91
C THR A 406 -22.10 -31.08 -5.70
N TYR A 407 -22.51 -29.82 -5.82
CA TYR A 407 -22.59 -28.91 -4.68
C TYR A 407 -23.92 -29.13 -3.95
N ALA A 408 -23.91 -29.98 -2.92
CA ALA A 408 -25.08 -30.31 -2.10
C ALA A 408 -24.83 -29.98 -0.63
N GLY A 409 -25.81 -29.37 0.04
CA GLY A 409 -25.71 -29.06 1.47
C GLY A 409 -24.64 -28.03 1.85
N GLY A 410 -24.11 -27.26 0.89
CA GLY A 410 -23.16 -26.18 1.16
C GLY A 410 -21.70 -26.61 1.34
N THR A 411 -21.33 -27.85 0.98
CA THR A 411 -19.97 -28.40 1.17
C THR A 411 -19.41 -29.07 -0.10
N LEU A 412 -18.16 -28.75 -0.46
CA LEU A 412 -17.35 -29.50 -1.43
C LEU A 412 -16.18 -30.24 -0.77
N SER A 413 -15.73 -29.75 0.38
CA SER A 413 -14.53 -30.21 1.07
C SER A 413 -14.47 -31.72 1.36
N PRO A 414 -15.53 -32.40 1.85
CA PRO A 414 -15.49 -33.86 2.00
C PRO A 414 -15.27 -34.61 0.68
N GLN A 415 -15.77 -34.07 -0.43
CA GLN A 415 -15.57 -34.66 -1.76
C GLN A 415 -14.12 -34.45 -2.21
N PHE A 416 -13.55 -33.25 -2.03
CA PHE A 416 -12.14 -32.99 -2.30
C PHE A 416 -11.21 -33.88 -1.48
N SER A 417 -11.47 -34.03 -0.17
CA SER A 417 -10.70 -34.90 0.72
C SER A 417 -10.73 -36.36 0.26
N ALA A 418 -11.88 -36.85 -0.21
CA ALA A 418 -12.01 -38.19 -0.78
C ALA A 418 -11.25 -38.36 -2.11
N ILE A 419 -11.33 -37.36 -3.00
CA ILE A 419 -10.68 -37.39 -4.32
C ILE A 419 -9.15 -37.30 -4.19
N PHE A 420 -8.65 -36.41 -3.33
CA PHE A 420 -7.21 -36.22 -3.11
C PHE A 420 -6.65 -37.18 -2.04
N GLY A 421 -7.48 -38.02 -1.41
CA GLY A 421 -7.04 -39.07 -0.49
C GLY A 421 -6.37 -38.59 0.80
N ASN A 422 -6.81 -37.47 1.38
CA ASN A 422 -6.17 -36.84 2.55
C ASN A 422 -4.67 -36.51 2.35
N ASN A 423 -4.29 -36.17 1.12
CA ASN A 423 -2.94 -35.76 0.78
C ASN A 423 -2.46 -34.59 1.68
N SER A 424 -1.24 -34.72 2.20
CA SER A 424 -0.67 -33.81 3.19
C SER A 424 -0.47 -32.38 2.68
N ALA A 425 -0.33 -32.18 1.36
CA ALA A 425 -0.18 -30.86 0.75
C ALA A 425 -1.40 -29.95 0.97
N TRP A 426 -2.58 -30.53 1.15
CA TRP A 426 -3.85 -29.79 1.22
C TRP A 426 -4.36 -29.63 2.64
N GLU A 427 -4.91 -28.45 2.92
CA GLU A 427 -5.82 -28.18 4.02
C GLU A 427 -7.26 -28.11 3.47
N PHE A 428 -8.13 -28.98 3.99
CA PHE A 428 -9.52 -29.07 3.57
C PHE A 428 -10.38 -28.19 4.48
N THR A 429 -10.94 -27.13 3.92
CA THR A 429 -11.73 -26.13 4.67
C THR A 429 -13.16 -26.63 4.90
N ASP A 430 -13.84 -26.23 5.98
CA ASP A 430 -15.15 -26.84 6.33
C ASP A 430 -16.22 -26.71 5.23
N ASN A 431 -16.19 -25.63 4.44
CA ASN A 431 -17.20 -25.33 3.43
C ASN A 431 -16.64 -24.62 2.18
N GLY A 432 -15.34 -24.70 1.96
CA GLY A 432 -14.64 -23.95 0.91
C GLY A 432 -13.89 -24.83 -0.07
N LEU A 433 -13.05 -24.19 -0.87
CA LEU A 433 -12.01 -24.84 -1.66
C LEU A 433 -10.88 -25.33 -0.73
N PRO A 434 -10.18 -26.42 -1.09
CA PRO A 434 -8.93 -26.79 -0.42
C PRO A 434 -7.84 -25.74 -0.67
N ILE A 435 -6.99 -25.49 0.30
CA ILE A 435 -5.83 -24.59 0.18
C ILE A 435 -4.53 -25.36 0.44
N LEU A 436 -3.40 -24.83 -0.02
CA LEU A 436 -2.08 -25.45 0.12
C LEU A 436 -1.41 -25.03 1.45
N LYS A 437 -0.86 -25.97 2.21
CA LYS A 437 -0.28 -25.71 3.55
C LYS A 437 1.05 -24.97 3.53
N ASP A 438 1.89 -25.32 2.56
CA ASP A 438 3.30 -24.90 2.53
C ASP A 438 3.58 -23.80 1.50
N THR A 439 2.53 -23.26 0.87
CA THR A 439 2.61 -22.23 -0.18
C THR A 439 2.22 -20.87 0.39
N GLY A 440 3.07 -19.86 0.20
CA GLY A 440 2.77 -18.49 0.61
C GLY A 440 1.82 -17.77 -0.34
N GLY A 441 1.63 -16.47 -0.13
CA GLY A 441 0.68 -15.66 -0.88
C GLY A 441 -0.77 -15.75 -0.34
N THR A 442 -1.64 -14.88 -0.83
CA THR A 442 -3.05 -14.84 -0.42
C THR A 442 -3.83 -15.94 -1.11
N GLN A 443 -4.26 -16.96 -0.36
CA GLN A 443 -5.10 -18.06 -0.84
C GLN A 443 -6.57 -17.82 -0.44
N SER A 444 -7.49 -17.95 -1.40
CA SER A 444 -8.93 -17.90 -1.11
C SER A 444 -9.51 -19.30 -1.01
N ALA A 445 -10.14 -19.59 0.12
CA ALA A 445 -10.93 -20.80 0.30
C ALA A 445 -12.38 -20.64 -0.18
N TYR A 446 -12.77 -19.50 -0.76
CA TYR A 446 -14.16 -19.25 -1.08
C TYR A 446 -14.62 -19.93 -2.36
N LEU A 447 -15.84 -20.47 -2.29
CA LEU A 447 -16.49 -21.04 -3.46
C LEU A 447 -16.90 -19.92 -4.42
N PRO A 448 -16.69 -20.13 -5.74
CA PRO A 448 -17.11 -19.16 -6.74
C PRO A 448 -18.61 -18.81 -6.70
N PRO A 449 -18.99 -17.56 -7.01
CA PRO A 449 -20.38 -17.10 -6.97
C PRO A 449 -21.33 -17.90 -7.85
N TYR A 450 -20.86 -18.37 -9.01
CA TYR A 450 -21.65 -19.18 -9.94
C TYR A 450 -21.99 -20.57 -9.38
N LEU A 451 -21.20 -21.05 -8.41
CA LEU A 451 -21.46 -22.29 -7.67
C LEU A 451 -22.45 -22.06 -6.53
N THR A 452 -22.31 -20.95 -5.80
CA THR A 452 -23.11 -20.67 -4.60
C THR A 452 -24.46 -20.03 -4.91
N GLY A 453 -24.56 -19.29 -6.01
CA GLY A 453 -25.72 -18.45 -6.34
C GLY A 453 -25.79 -17.14 -5.57
N GLU A 454 -24.81 -16.84 -4.72
CA GLU A 454 -24.79 -15.67 -3.81
C GLU A 454 -24.40 -14.36 -4.51
N GLY A 455 -23.83 -14.44 -5.71
CA GLY A 455 -23.36 -13.29 -6.49
C GLY A 455 -22.00 -12.74 -6.07
N PHE A 456 -21.49 -13.07 -4.88
CA PHE A 456 -20.17 -12.71 -4.38
C PHE A 456 -19.39 -13.94 -3.91
N TYR A 457 -18.06 -13.82 -3.87
CA TYR A 457 -17.22 -14.78 -3.16
C TYR A 457 -17.44 -14.61 -1.66
N GLY A 458 -17.54 -15.71 -0.94
CA GLY A 458 -17.85 -15.73 0.50
C GLY A 458 -19.34 -15.92 0.82
N LYS A 459 -19.68 -15.93 2.11
CA LYS A 459 -21.06 -16.20 2.60
C LYS A 459 -21.76 -14.99 3.23
N GLY A 460 -21.04 -13.88 3.33
CA GLY A 460 -21.51 -12.65 3.97
C GLY A 460 -21.70 -12.79 5.48
N THR A 461 -21.00 -13.71 6.15
CA THR A 461 -20.93 -13.79 7.62
C THR A 461 -19.71 -13.04 8.14
N ALA A 462 -19.60 -12.79 9.44
CA ALA A 462 -18.45 -12.08 10.00
C ALA A 462 -17.12 -12.83 9.78
N GLU A 463 -17.15 -14.16 9.88
CA GLU A 463 -16.00 -15.05 9.68
C GLU A 463 -15.72 -15.35 8.20
N ASN A 464 -16.71 -15.12 7.33
CA ASN A 464 -16.66 -15.39 5.91
C ASN A 464 -17.43 -14.29 5.15
N PRO A 465 -16.89 -13.07 5.12
CA PRO A 465 -17.53 -11.92 4.48
C PRO A 465 -17.61 -12.12 2.97
N TYR A 466 -18.50 -11.38 2.32
CA TYR A 466 -18.48 -11.25 0.87
C TYR A 466 -17.26 -10.42 0.45
N GLU A 467 -16.45 -10.91 -0.47
CA GLU A 467 -15.26 -10.19 -0.94
C GLU A 467 -15.60 -9.16 -2.01
N ILE A 468 -14.98 -7.98 -1.91
CA ILE A 468 -14.98 -6.93 -2.92
C ILE A 468 -13.55 -6.80 -3.46
N ARG A 469 -13.27 -7.50 -4.57
CA ARG A 469 -11.91 -7.71 -5.07
C ARG A 469 -11.52 -6.74 -6.19
N ASN A 470 -12.51 -6.10 -6.82
CA ASN A 470 -12.32 -5.21 -7.95
C ASN A 470 -13.56 -4.31 -8.13
N VAL A 471 -13.48 -3.40 -9.11
CA VAL A 471 -14.55 -2.46 -9.46
C VAL A 471 -15.88 -3.15 -9.80
N ASN A 472 -15.87 -4.32 -10.44
CA ASN A 472 -17.09 -5.01 -10.81
C ASN A 472 -17.82 -5.59 -9.60
N ASP A 473 -17.09 -6.12 -8.62
CA ASP A 473 -17.69 -6.58 -7.35
C ASP A 473 -18.34 -5.37 -6.62
N LEU A 474 -17.68 -4.22 -6.57
CA LEU A 474 -18.22 -3.01 -5.94
C LEU A 474 -19.47 -2.48 -6.69
N LYS A 475 -19.46 -2.48 -8.03
CA LYS A 475 -20.62 -2.12 -8.87
C LYS A 475 -21.78 -3.09 -8.66
N LEU A 476 -21.50 -4.38 -8.55
CA LEU A 476 -22.51 -5.40 -8.27
C LEU A 476 -23.18 -5.14 -6.92
N LEU A 477 -22.43 -4.73 -5.89
CA LEU A 477 -23.00 -4.36 -4.61
C LEU A 477 -23.96 -3.17 -4.76
N ALA A 478 -23.55 -2.12 -5.46
CA ALA A 478 -24.41 -0.97 -5.75
C ALA A 478 -25.69 -1.40 -6.49
N GLU A 479 -25.57 -2.23 -7.53
CA GLU A 479 -26.70 -2.74 -8.30
C GLU A 479 -27.67 -3.53 -7.43
N LYS A 480 -27.18 -4.51 -6.67
CA LYS A 480 -28.00 -5.37 -5.81
C LYS A 480 -28.74 -4.58 -4.75
N VAL A 481 -28.06 -3.65 -4.06
CA VAL A 481 -28.70 -2.77 -3.08
C VAL A 481 -29.76 -1.91 -3.77
N ASN A 482 -29.41 -1.24 -4.87
CA ASN A 482 -30.34 -0.36 -5.58
C ASN A 482 -31.52 -1.13 -6.21
N SER A 483 -31.40 -2.44 -6.44
CA SER A 483 -32.48 -3.32 -6.89
C SER A 483 -33.40 -3.83 -5.76
N GLY A 484 -32.98 -3.74 -4.49
CA GLY A 484 -33.81 -4.05 -3.32
C GLY A 484 -33.21 -4.99 -2.29
N THR A 485 -31.97 -5.47 -2.47
CA THR A 485 -31.29 -6.33 -1.48
C THR A 485 -30.61 -5.48 -0.42
N ASP A 486 -31.13 -5.43 0.81
CA ASP A 486 -30.65 -4.50 1.84
C ASP A 486 -29.40 -4.97 2.62
N TYR A 487 -29.05 -6.26 2.52
CA TYR A 487 -27.90 -6.89 3.17
C TYR A 487 -27.85 -6.73 4.70
N ALA A 488 -29.00 -6.61 5.37
CA ALA A 488 -29.04 -6.56 6.83
C ALA A 488 -28.34 -7.76 7.48
N GLY A 489 -27.38 -7.51 8.38
CA GLY A 489 -26.60 -8.55 9.06
C GLY A 489 -25.57 -9.27 8.20
N LYS A 490 -25.33 -8.80 6.96
CA LYS A 490 -24.31 -9.33 6.06
C LYS A 490 -23.03 -8.50 6.10
N TYR A 491 -21.90 -9.14 5.85
CA TYR A 491 -20.56 -8.54 5.92
C TYR A 491 -19.89 -8.55 4.55
N PHE A 492 -19.26 -7.44 4.20
CA PHE A 492 -18.45 -7.24 3.01
C PHE A 492 -17.04 -6.82 3.43
N LYS A 493 -16.03 -7.32 2.71
CA LYS A 493 -14.63 -7.02 2.96
C LYS A 493 -13.91 -6.74 1.63
N GLN A 494 -13.26 -5.60 1.51
CA GLN A 494 -12.37 -5.30 0.38
C GLN A 494 -11.07 -6.10 0.52
N THR A 495 -10.55 -6.62 -0.58
CA THR A 495 -9.34 -7.47 -0.59
C THR A 495 -8.25 -7.02 -1.56
N ALA A 496 -8.49 -5.90 -2.25
CA ALA A 496 -7.53 -5.24 -3.14
C ALA A 496 -7.89 -3.76 -3.25
N ASP A 497 -6.93 -2.93 -3.66
CA ASP A 497 -7.22 -1.55 -4.05
C ASP A 497 -8.11 -1.52 -5.30
N ILE A 498 -9.03 -0.55 -5.37
CA ILE A 498 -10.02 -0.44 -6.45
C ILE A 498 -9.92 0.93 -7.09
N ASP A 499 -9.63 0.94 -8.39
CA ASP A 499 -9.61 2.17 -9.18
C ASP A 499 -10.93 2.37 -9.94
N LEU A 500 -11.55 3.53 -9.78
CA LEU A 500 -12.78 3.94 -10.47
C LEU A 500 -12.53 4.88 -11.66
N GLU A 501 -11.30 5.04 -12.15
CA GLU A 501 -10.96 5.93 -13.28
C GLU A 501 -11.86 5.72 -14.52
N ASN A 502 -12.20 4.46 -14.82
CA ASN A 502 -13.06 4.08 -15.95
C ASN A 502 -14.57 4.16 -15.65
N GLU A 503 -14.95 4.69 -14.49
CA GLU A 503 -16.33 4.86 -14.03
C GLU A 503 -16.65 6.35 -13.83
N PRO A 504 -16.79 7.14 -14.93
CA PRO A 504 -16.82 8.60 -14.88
C PRO A 504 -18.05 9.20 -14.15
N ASN A 505 -19.03 8.36 -13.81
CA ASN A 505 -20.16 8.72 -12.97
C ASN A 505 -20.60 7.52 -12.12
N TRP A 506 -20.07 7.44 -10.91
CA TRP A 506 -20.38 6.40 -9.94
C TRP A 506 -21.87 6.41 -9.56
N THR A 507 -22.46 5.22 -9.49
CA THR A 507 -23.81 5.04 -8.92
C THR A 507 -23.68 4.71 -7.43
N PRO A 508 -24.14 5.59 -6.52
CA PRO A 508 -24.01 5.37 -5.08
C PRO A 508 -24.62 4.06 -4.59
N ILE A 509 -23.98 3.42 -3.61
CA ILE A 509 -24.50 2.21 -2.97
C ILE A 509 -25.64 2.61 -2.04
N GLY A 510 -26.85 2.22 -2.40
CA GLY A 510 -28.06 2.48 -1.62
C GLY A 510 -28.74 3.81 -1.95
N LYS A 511 -30.07 3.78 -1.86
CA LYS A 511 -30.98 4.91 -2.09
C LYS A 511 -32.06 4.94 -1.01
N SER A 512 -32.78 6.05 -0.89
CA SER A 512 -33.73 6.26 0.22
C SER A 512 -34.80 5.16 0.39
N ASN A 513 -35.25 4.52 -0.70
CA ASN A 513 -36.18 3.38 -0.65
C ASN A 513 -35.49 2.02 -0.52
N ASN A 514 -34.22 1.91 -0.90
CA ASN A 514 -33.42 0.69 -0.83
C ASN A 514 -32.06 1.00 -0.17
N PRO A 515 -32.05 1.18 1.17
CA PRO A 515 -30.84 1.56 1.88
C PRO A 515 -29.89 0.36 2.03
N PHE A 516 -28.59 0.62 2.09
CA PHE A 516 -27.61 -0.38 2.52
C PHE A 516 -27.68 -0.54 4.06
N LYS A 517 -27.73 -1.79 4.54
CA LYS A 517 -27.82 -2.14 5.97
C LYS A 517 -26.75 -3.16 6.41
N GLY A 518 -25.79 -3.45 5.54
CA GLY A 518 -24.72 -4.39 5.83
C GLY A 518 -23.56 -3.76 6.60
N THR A 519 -22.54 -4.58 6.84
CA THR A 519 -21.21 -4.15 7.26
C THR A 519 -20.29 -4.14 6.05
N PHE A 520 -19.60 -3.03 5.78
CA PHE A 520 -18.56 -2.92 4.76
C PHE A 520 -17.24 -2.56 5.43
N ASP A 521 -16.23 -3.41 5.27
CA ASP A 521 -14.87 -3.22 5.78
C ASP A 521 -13.90 -3.01 4.62
N GLY A 522 -13.29 -1.83 4.53
CA GLY A 522 -12.27 -1.55 3.51
C GLY A 522 -10.93 -2.24 3.76
N ASP A 523 -10.71 -2.82 4.96
CA ASP A 523 -9.49 -3.55 5.36
C ASP A 523 -8.17 -2.81 5.13
N GLY A 524 -8.21 -1.47 5.04
CA GLY A 524 -7.04 -0.64 4.77
C GLY A 524 -6.75 -0.39 3.28
N HIS A 525 -7.44 -1.07 2.37
CA HIS A 525 -7.35 -0.84 0.93
C HIS A 525 -7.92 0.52 0.51
N GLN A 526 -7.51 0.99 -0.66
CA GLN A 526 -7.94 2.27 -1.24
C GLN A 526 -9.02 2.08 -2.31
N ILE A 527 -9.93 3.04 -2.41
CA ILE A 527 -10.82 3.24 -3.55
C ILE A 527 -10.48 4.59 -4.17
N THR A 528 -9.92 4.60 -5.37
CA THR A 528 -9.41 5.83 -6.01
C THR A 528 -10.31 6.31 -7.14
N ASN A 529 -10.18 7.59 -7.49
CA ASN A 529 -10.84 8.21 -8.64
C ASN A 529 -12.37 8.15 -8.59
N LEU A 530 -12.97 8.17 -7.39
CA LEU A 530 -14.41 8.26 -7.24
C LEU A 530 -14.91 9.55 -7.91
N LYS A 531 -15.86 9.44 -8.85
CA LYS A 531 -16.46 10.61 -9.50
C LYS A 531 -17.97 10.56 -9.44
N ILE A 532 -18.59 11.57 -8.83
CA ILE A 532 -20.05 11.73 -8.79
C ILE A 532 -20.42 13.11 -9.34
N THR A 533 -21.24 13.15 -10.39
CA THR A 533 -21.65 14.41 -11.05
C THR A 533 -23.18 14.60 -10.95
N GLY A 534 -23.65 14.93 -9.75
CA GLY A 534 -25.02 15.31 -9.44
C GLY A 534 -25.79 14.29 -8.61
N GLY A 535 -27.08 14.55 -8.41
CA GLY A 535 -27.98 13.70 -7.63
C GLY A 535 -28.00 14.01 -6.13
N SER A 536 -29.10 13.67 -5.47
CA SER A 536 -29.18 13.70 -4.01
C SER A 536 -28.62 12.41 -3.43
N TYR A 537 -28.14 12.46 -2.18
CA TYR A 537 -27.48 11.32 -1.51
C TYR A 537 -26.17 10.95 -2.21
N ALA A 538 -25.31 11.95 -2.43
CA ALA A 538 -24.04 11.77 -3.11
C ALA A 538 -22.98 11.24 -2.12
N GLY A 539 -22.25 10.22 -2.54
CA GLY A 539 -21.15 9.56 -1.82
C GLY A 539 -20.92 8.15 -2.35
N LEU A 540 -19.83 7.49 -1.92
CA LEU A 540 -19.62 6.08 -2.26
C LEU A 540 -20.86 5.25 -1.90
N PHE A 541 -21.39 5.47 -0.69
CA PHE A 541 -22.71 5.03 -0.24
C PHE A 541 -23.68 6.20 -0.28
N GLY A 542 -24.80 6.06 -0.99
CA GLY A 542 -25.78 7.13 -1.06
C GLY A 542 -26.62 7.21 0.21
N TYR A 543 -27.27 6.11 0.55
CA TYR A 543 -28.17 6.04 1.69
C TYR A 543 -27.96 4.75 2.50
N THR A 544 -27.69 4.91 3.80
CA THR A 544 -27.41 3.82 4.73
C THR A 544 -28.40 3.81 5.91
N LYS A 545 -28.68 2.62 6.44
CA LYS A 545 -29.63 2.43 7.54
C LYS A 545 -29.20 1.30 8.46
N GLY A 546 -28.74 1.60 9.68
CA GLY A 546 -28.17 0.61 10.60
C GLY A 546 -26.97 -0.13 10.03
N ALA A 547 -26.24 0.50 9.10
CA ALA A 547 -25.06 -0.06 8.47
C ALA A 547 -23.80 0.19 9.31
N VAL A 548 -22.75 -0.58 9.05
CA VAL A 548 -21.40 -0.30 9.57
C VAL A 548 -20.46 -0.15 8.38
N ILE A 549 -19.93 1.05 8.15
CA ILE A 549 -18.91 1.32 7.14
C ILE A 549 -17.61 1.59 7.87
N LYS A 550 -16.57 0.77 7.66
CA LYS A 550 -15.31 0.91 8.37
C LYS A 550 -14.08 0.74 7.51
N ASN A 551 -12.97 1.35 7.95
CA ASN A 551 -11.65 1.25 7.32
C ASN A 551 -11.65 1.58 5.82
N CYS A 552 -12.55 2.47 5.38
CA CYS A 552 -12.76 2.79 3.98
C CYS A 552 -12.02 4.07 3.62
N ASN A 553 -11.01 3.95 2.74
CA ASN A 553 -10.16 5.07 2.31
C ASN A 553 -10.47 5.41 0.85
N VAL A 554 -10.99 6.60 0.60
CA VAL A 554 -11.50 6.98 -0.73
C VAL A 554 -10.83 8.26 -1.21
N THR A 555 -10.45 8.31 -2.49
CA THR A 555 -10.05 9.54 -3.17
C THR A 555 -10.99 9.86 -4.33
N GLY A 556 -11.26 11.15 -4.58
CA GLY A 556 -12.08 11.55 -5.72
C GLY A 556 -12.79 12.89 -5.61
N GLU A 557 -13.77 13.09 -6.48
CA GLU A 557 -14.58 14.31 -6.61
C GLU A 557 -16.07 13.96 -6.47
N VAL A 558 -16.74 14.56 -5.48
CA VAL A 558 -18.17 14.36 -5.22
C VAL A 558 -18.93 15.66 -5.41
N ASN A 559 -19.66 15.78 -6.51
CA ASN A 559 -20.46 16.95 -6.84
C ASN A 559 -21.95 16.61 -6.70
N GLY A 560 -22.55 16.76 -5.53
CA GLY A 560 -23.96 16.39 -5.27
C GLY A 560 -24.96 17.56 -5.29
N SER A 561 -26.25 17.25 -5.15
CA SER A 561 -27.28 18.25 -4.85
C SER A 561 -27.55 18.34 -3.35
N ASN A 562 -28.38 17.46 -2.80
CA ASN A 562 -28.67 17.40 -1.36
C ASN A 562 -28.03 16.18 -0.71
N TYR A 563 -27.52 16.33 0.52
CA TYR A 563 -26.90 15.25 1.28
C TYR A 563 -25.67 14.68 0.56
N SER A 564 -24.60 15.46 0.52
CA SER A 564 -23.34 15.08 -0.13
C SER A 564 -22.28 14.78 0.92
N GLY A 565 -21.70 13.58 0.83
CA GLY A 565 -20.56 13.15 1.63
C GLY A 565 -19.58 12.35 0.77
N GLY A 566 -18.28 12.45 1.03
CA GLY A 566 -17.28 11.66 0.31
C GLY A 566 -17.53 10.15 0.45
N ILE A 567 -17.87 9.70 1.67
CA ILE A 567 -18.15 8.29 1.97
C ILE A 567 -19.64 8.00 1.98
N VAL A 568 -20.44 8.78 2.71
CA VAL A 568 -21.88 8.54 2.89
C VAL A 568 -22.70 9.80 2.61
N GLY A 569 -23.68 9.75 1.71
CA GLY A 569 -24.61 10.85 1.51
C GLY A 569 -25.51 11.08 2.75
N TYR A 570 -26.22 10.03 3.16
CA TYR A 570 -27.16 10.06 4.29
C TYR A 570 -27.06 8.80 5.15
N ALA A 571 -26.80 9.00 6.44
CA ALA A 571 -26.67 7.95 7.45
C ALA A 571 -27.86 7.96 8.42
N ASN A 572 -28.59 6.83 8.50
CA ASN A 572 -29.79 6.71 9.31
C ASN A 572 -29.80 5.48 10.24
N ASP A 573 -30.74 5.44 11.20
CA ASP A 573 -31.02 4.37 12.16
C ASP A 573 -29.78 3.67 12.72
N ASN A 574 -28.95 4.38 13.50
CA ASN A 574 -27.72 3.84 14.11
C ASN A 574 -26.69 3.34 13.08
N THR A 575 -26.48 4.09 12.00
CA THR A 575 -25.35 3.80 11.10
C THR A 575 -24.03 4.25 11.75
N HIS A 576 -23.00 3.42 11.63
CA HIS A 576 -21.65 3.68 12.12
C HIS A 576 -20.68 3.84 10.94
N ILE A 577 -19.96 4.97 10.89
CA ILE A 577 -18.89 5.26 9.93
C ILE A 577 -17.59 5.37 10.72
N LEU A 578 -16.70 4.39 10.59
CA LEU A 578 -15.59 4.17 11.52
C LEU A 578 -14.24 4.10 10.78
N ASN A 579 -13.24 4.86 11.20
CA ASN A 579 -11.88 4.77 10.64
C ASN A 579 -11.85 4.98 9.11
N CYS A 580 -12.71 5.85 8.59
CA CYS A 580 -12.82 6.12 7.16
C CYS A 580 -12.14 7.44 6.78
N SER A 581 -11.63 7.54 5.56
CA SER A 581 -11.03 8.78 5.07
C SER A 581 -11.48 9.13 3.66
N PHE A 582 -11.61 10.44 3.42
CA PHE A 582 -11.87 10.96 2.09
C PHE A 582 -10.81 12.01 1.71
N GLN A 583 -10.24 11.89 0.52
CA GLN A 583 -9.23 12.83 0.01
C GLN A 583 -9.66 13.34 -1.37
N GLY A 584 -10.00 14.63 -1.43
CA GLY A 584 -10.46 15.28 -2.65
C GLY A 584 -11.62 16.24 -2.36
N ASP A 585 -12.29 16.68 -3.42
CA ASP A 585 -13.26 17.76 -3.34
C ASP A 585 -14.68 17.22 -3.19
N VAL A 586 -15.43 17.77 -2.22
CA VAL A 586 -16.86 17.52 -2.03
C VAL A 586 -17.61 18.83 -2.23
N GLU A 587 -18.29 18.97 -3.36
CA GLU A 587 -19.11 20.13 -3.68
C GLU A 587 -20.59 19.76 -3.70
N GLY A 588 -21.45 20.65 -3.19
CA GLY A 588 -22.88 20.44 -3.17
C GLY A 588 -23.66 21.71 -3.51
N THR A 589 -24.69 21.56 -4.34
CA THR A 589 -25.59 22.68 -4.67
C THR A 589 -26.77 22.83 -3.69
N GLY A 590 -26.91 21.92 -2.73
CA GLY A 590 -28.03 21.84 -1.77
C GLY A 590 -27.60 21.84 -0.29
N ALA A 591 -28.54 21.45 0.57
CA ALA A 591 -28.59 21.90 1.96
C ALA A 591 -27.49 21.36 2.91
N TYR A 592 -26.99 20.14 2.67
CA TYR A 592 -26.08 19.49 3.62
C TYR A 592 -24.91 18.84 2.89
N VAL A 593 -23.71 19.36 3.16
CA VAL A 593 -22.47 18.88 2.56
C VAL A 593 -21.44 18.63 3.67
N GLY A 594 -20.93 17.41 3.74
CA GLY A 594 -19.84 17.04 4.64
C GLY A 594 -18.70 16.37 3.88
N GLY A 595 -17.46 16.47 4.36
CA GLY A 595 -16.35 15.74 3.73
C GLY A 595 -16.50 14.22 3.84
N ILE A 596 -16.99 13.72 4.98
CA ILE A 596 -17.27 12.28 5.17
C ILE A 596 -18.73 11.95 4.95
N VAL A 597 -19.63 12.72 5.58
CA VAL A 597 -21.07 12.45 5.56
C VAL A 597 -21.92 13.69 5.36
N GLY A 598 -22.89 13.64 4.46
CA GLY A 598 -23.82 14.77 4.24
C GLY A 598 -24.72 14.99 5.46
N ASN A 599 -25.42 13.94 5.90
CA ASN A 599 -26.33 13.99 7.05
C ASN A 599 -26.28 12.71 7.91
N THR A 600 -26.40 12.89 9.21
CA THR A 600 -26.51 11.82 10.22
C THR A 600 -27.76 12.02 11.07
N SER A 601 -28.43 10.93 11.47
CA SER A 601 -29.56 10.94 12.40
C SER A 601 -29.17 10.54 13.84
N SER A 602 -30.06 10.79 14.80
CA SER A 602 -29.83 10.46 16.21
C SER A 602 -29.51 8.97 16.39
N GLY A 603 -28.40 8.68 17.10
CA GLY A 603 -27.89 7.33 17.30
C GLY A 603 -26.80 6.88 16.30
N CYS A 604 -26.61 7.61 15.19
CA CYS A 604 -25.47 7.38 14.29
C CYS A 604 -24.15 7.81 14.93
N GLU A 605 -23.04 7.24 14.43
CA GLU A 605 -21.69 7.56 14.88
C GLU A 605 -20.74 7.72 13.69
N VAL A 606 -19.97 8.80 13.70
CA VAL A 606 -18.83 9.04 12.81
C VAL A 606 -17.58 9.10 13.70
N SER A 607 -16.71 8.10 13.64
CA SER A 607 -15.57 8.01 14.54
C SER A 607 -14.28 7.63 13.84
N GLY A 608 -13.15 8.23 14.23
CA GLY A 608 -11.85 7.90 13.64
C GLY A 608 -11.75 8.33 12.17
N CYS A 609 -12.54 9.31 11.72
CA CYS A 609 -12.58 9.68 10.32
C CYS A 609 -11.81 10.97 10.02
N PHE A 610 -11.29 11.09 8.80
CA PHE A 610 -10.66 12.34 8.37
C PHE A 610 -10.88 12.74 6.92
N VAL A 611 -10.80 14.04 6.65
CA VAL A 611 -10.89 14.59 5.30
C VAL A 611 -9.73 15.54 4.96
N THR A 612 -9.32 15.51 3.70
CA THR A 612 -8.44 16.51 3.06
C THR A 612 -9.02 16.93 1.72
N GLY A 613 -8.75 18.15 1.26
CA GLY A 613 -9.28 18.70 0.00
C GLY A 613 -10.19 19.92 0.25
N LYS A 614 -11.21 20.12 -0.57
CA LYS A 614 -12.20 21.20 -0.41
C LYS A 614 -13.59 20.64 -0.07
N VAL A 615 -14.33 21.31 0.80
CA VAL A 615 -15.75 21.00 1.07
C VAL A 615 -16.58 22.26 0.87
N GLU A 616 -17.40 22.29 -0.18
CA GLU A 616 -18.24 23.45 -0.51
C GLU A 616 -19.71 23.08 -0.66
N GLY A 617 -20.59 23.92 -0.13
CA GLY A 617 -22.03 23.65 -0.17
C GLY A 617 -22.88 24.91 -0.13
N SER A 618 -24.19 24.79 -0.38
CA SER A 618 -25.06 25.97 -0.46
C SER A 618 -25.66 26.40 0.88
N GLU A 619 -25.92 25.51 1.84
CA GLU A 619 -26.50 25.90 3.15
C GLU A 619 -25.62 25.53 4.35
N SER A 620 -25.59 24.26 4.77
CA SER A 620 -24.83 23.78 5.93
C SER A 620 -23.68 22.88 5.50
N VAL A 621 -22.45 23.34 5.79
CA VAL A 621 -21.23 22.72 5.30
C VAL A 621 -20.29 22.44 6.46
N GLY A 622 -19.86 21.18 6.59
CA GLY A 622 -18.92 20.77 7.62
C GLY A 622 -17.75 19.98 7.05
N GLY A 623 -16.57 20.12 7.64
CA GLY A 623 -15.42 19.29 7.20
C GLY A 623 -15.71 17.79 7.33
N ILE A 624 -16.33 17.33 8.42
CA ILE A 624 -16.72 15.92 8.59
C ILE A 624 -18.19 15.71 8.20
N ALA A 625 -19.10 16.49 8.81
CA ALA A 625 -20.54 16.32 8.64
C ALA A 625 -21.23 17.62 8.25
N GLY A 626 -22.06 17.61 7.21
CA GLY A 626 -22.91 18.76 6.88
C GLY A 626 -23.94 19.00 7.99
N TRP A 627 -24.76 17.98 8.25
CA TRP A 627 -25.67 17.91 9.39
C TRP A 627 -25.31 16.75 10.33
N GLY A 628 -24.89 17.10 11.54
CA GLY A 628 -24.53 16.19 12.62
C GLY A 628 -25.66 15.99 13.63
N ALA A 629 -26.17 14.76 13.74
CA ALA A 629 -26.90 14.25 14.90
C ALA A 629 -26.25 12.93 15.37
N GLY A 630 -26.30 12.62 16.67
CA GLY A 630 -25.62 11.43 17.22
C GLY A 630 -24.18 11.69 17.70
N LYS A 631 -23.17 11.02 17.16
CA LYS A 631 -21.78 11.15 17.65
C LYS A 631 -20.80 11.45 16.51
N ILE A 632 -19.91 12.42 16.73
CA ILE A 632 -18.75 12.69 15.87
C ILE A 632 -17.52 12.69 16.79
N LYS A 633 -16.65 11.68 16.67
CA LYS A 633 -15.57 11.47 17.64
C LYS A 633 -14.23 11.16 17.00
N ASN A 634 -13.14 11.61 17.63
CA ASN A 634 -11.79 11.23 17.19
C ASN A 634 -11.59 11.49 15.69
N CYS A 635 -12.11 12.62 15.18
CA CYS A 635 -12.07 12.96 13.76
C CYS A 635 -11.21 14.21 13.52
N TYR A 636 -10.63 14.33 12.33
CA TYR A 636 -10.02 15.60 11.92
C TYR A 636 -10.32 16.01 10.49
N ALA A 637 -10.42 17.31 10.26
CA ALA A 637 -10.62 17.86 8.93
C ALA A 637 -9.52 18.90 8.63
N LEU A 638 -8.80 18.67 7.54
CA LEU A 638 -7.81 19.61 7.01
C LEU A 638 -8.36 20.39 5.80
N ALA A 639 -9.62 20.13 5.43
CA ALA A 639 -10.25 20.70 4.26
C ALA A 639 -10.67 22.17 4.47
N ASP A 640 -10.60 22.95 3.40
CA ASP A 640 -11.24 24.26 3.35
C ASP A 640 -12.77 24.07 3.27
N VAL A 641 -13.51 24.71 4.18
CA VAL A 641 -14.95 24.58 4.34
C VAL A 641 -15.65 25.87 3.93
N THR A 642 -16.43 25.83 2.86
CA THR A 642 -17.16 27.00 2.35
C THR A 642 -18.66 26.73 2.22
N ALA A 643 -19.47 27.40 3.03
CA ALA A 643 -20.90 27.52 2.81
C ALA A 643 -21.23 28.78 2.01
N ALA A 644 -21.97 28.65 0.92
CA ALA A 644 -22.52 29.81 0.23
C ALA A 644 -23.59 30.51 1.09
N GLY A 645 -24.36 29.75 1.86
CA GLY A 645 -25.51 30.19 2.64
C GLY A 645 -25.25 30.26 4.14
N ASP A 646 -25.90 29.37 4.89
CA ASP A 646 -26.27 29.58 6.29
C ASP A 646 -25.17 29.26 7.31
N SER A 647 -24.53 28.09 7.23
CA SER A 647 -23.70 27.61 8.34
C SER A 647 -22.46 26.86 7.85
N ALA A 648 -21.28 27.34 8.24
CA ALA A 648 -20.01 26.69 7.95
C ALA A 648 -19.30 26.29 9.26
N GLY A 649 -18.89 25.03 9.37
CA GLY A 649 -18.18 24.51 10.54
C GLY A 649 -16.98 23.65 10.18
N GLY A 650 -15.86 23.81 10.88
CA GLY A 650 -14.66 23.01 10.60
C GLY A 650 -14.89 21.48 10.69
N ILE A 651 -15.69 21.03 11.66
CA ILE A 651 -16.10 19.62 11.82
C ILE A 651 -17.54 19.41 11.38
N ALA A 652 -18.47 20.21 11.90
CA ALA A 652 -19.90 20.06 11.63
C ALA A 652 -20.54 21.38 11.15
N GLY A 653 -21.21 21.38 10.00
CA GLY A 653 -21.94 22.58 9.55
C GLY A 653 -23.07 22.92 10.53
N TYR A 654 -23.84 21.90 10.91
CA TYR A 654 -24.94 22.01 11.85
C TYR A 654 -24.90 20.86 12.87
N ALA A 655 -24.80 21.16 14.17
CA ALA A 655 -24.87 20.19 15.26
C ALA A 655 -26.24 20.29 15.94
N PHE A 656 -27.12 19.31 15.69
CA PHE A 656 -28.51 19.29 16.13
C PHE A 656 -28.81 18.03 16.94
N ASP A 657 -29.84 18.09 17.80
CA ASP A 657 -30.27 17.06 18.76
C ASP A 657 -29.59 17.17 20.14
N VAL A 658 -30.26 16.75 21.22
CA VAL A 658 -29.69 16.75 22.58
C VAL A 658 -28.66 15.63 22.78
N THR A 659 -28.66 14.64 21.89
CA THR A 659 -27.74 13.50 21.90
C THR A 659 -26.46 13.77 21.12
N ILE A 660 -26.37 14.87 20.34
CA ILE A 660 -25.16 15.17 19.57
C ILE A 660 -23.95 15.29 20.50
N THR A 661 -22.88 14.56 20.18
CA THR A 661 -21.59 14.67 20.86
C THR A 661 -20.49 14.87 19.82
N ILE A 662 -19.82 16.02 19.84
CA ILE A 662 -18.58 16.23 19.07
C ILE A 662 -17.41 16.15 20.06
N GLU A 663 -16.54 15.16 19.91
CA GLU A 663 -15.54 14.85 20.92
C GLU A 663 -14.16 14.51 20.34
N ASN A 664 -13.09 15.05 20.93
CA ASN A 664 -11.70 14.75 20.56
C ASN A 664 -11.45 14.98 19.06
N CYS A 665 -11.98 16.07 18.51
CA CYS A 665 -11.86 16.40 17.08
C CYS A 665 -10.98 17.62 16.87
N TYR A 666 -10.23 17.68 15.76
CA TYR A 666 -9.52 18.90 15.40
C TYR A 666 -9.72 19.34 13.94
N TYR A 667 -9.60 20.65 13.71
CA TYR A 667 -9.76 21.26 12.40
C TYR A 667 -8.63 22.23 12.09
N SER A 668 -8.14 22.31 10.85
CA SER A 668 -7.02 23.21 10.49
C SER A 668 -7.14 23.97 9.17
N GLY A 669 -8.25 23.88 8.43
CA GLY A 669 -8.45 24.63 7.18
C GLY A 669 -9.01 26.04 7.36
N ASN A 670 -9.52 26.64 6.28
CA ASN A 670 -10.31 27.87 6.30
C ASN A 670 -11.81 27.61 6.37
N VAL A 671 -12.53 28.31 7.24
CA VAL A 671 -14.01 28.28 7.32
C VAL A 671 -14.58 29.56 6.74
N SER A 672 -15.53 29.45 5.81
CA SER A 672 -16.20 30.60 5.18
C SER A 672 -17.70 30.39 5.02
N ALA A 673 -18.51 31.32 5.53
CA ALA A 673 -19.95 31.42 5.27
C ALA A 673 -20.26 32.70 4.47
N LYS A 674 -20.45 32.57 3.15
CA LYS A 674 -20.47 33.70 2.19
C LYS A 674 -21.68 34.62 2.34
N ASN A 675 -22.85 34.10 2.71
CA ASN A 675 -24.06 34.89 2.96
C ASN A 675 -24.22 35.33 4.42
N TYR A 676 -23.11 35.37 5.17
CA TYR A 676 -22.99 36.17 6.40
C TYR A 676 -23.80 35.68 7.62
N ASN A 677 -24.15 34.39 7.70
CA ASN A 677 -24.91 33.87 8.85
C ASN A 677 -24.00 33.31 9.96
N TYR A 678 -23.62 32.02 9.92
CA TYR A 678 -22.94 31.35 11.05
C TYR A 678 -21.64 30.67 10.62
N ALA A 679 -20.51 31.05 11.23
CA ALA A 679 -19.22 30.42 10.94
C ALA A 679 -18.47 30.07 12.23
N GLY A 680 -18.08 28.81 12.37
CA GLY A 680 -17.37 28.32 13.56
C GLY A 680 -16.21 27.38 13.22
N GLY A 681 -15.11 27.53 13.94
CA GLY A 681 -13.92 26.69 13.70
C GLY A 681 -14.10 25.20 14.04
N ILE A 682 -15.12 24.81 14.81
CA ILE A 682 -15.54 23.41 15.02
C ILE A 682 -16.96 23.19 14.49
N ALA A 683 -17.92 23.99 14.92
CA ALA A 683 -19.31 23.88 14.47
C ALA A 683 -19.86 25.21 13.98
N GLY A 684 -20.56 25.24 12.85
CA GLY A 684 -21.22 26.47 12.40
C GLY A 684 -22.36 26.85 13.34
N THR A 685 -23.28 25.92 13.58
CA THR A 685 -24.41 26.06 14.50
C THR A 685 -24.46 24.89 15.49
N ALA A 686 -24.80 25.15 16.76
CA ALA A 686 -25.09 24.14 17.76
C ALA A 686 -26.45 24.40 18.45
N LEU A 687 -27.39 23.45 18.34
CA LEU A 687 -28.74 23.52 18.92
C LEU A 687 -29.02 22.45 19.99
N GLY A 688 -28.00 21.72 20.46
CA GLY A 688 -28.10 20.79 21.58
C GLY A 688 -26.80 20.02 21.80
N GLY A 689 -26.76 19.20 22.85
CA GLY A 689 -25.70 18.20 23.07
C GLY A 689 -24.40 18.74 23.65
N THR A 690 -23.29 18.02 23.40
CA THR A 690 -21.97 18.31 23.99
C THR A 690 -20.91 18.44 22.89
N ILE A 691 -20.09 19.48 22.97
CA ILE A 691 -18.85 19.61 22.20
C ILE A 691 -17.70 19.65 23.21
N GLN A 692 -16.81 18.67 23.16
CA GLN A 692 -15.74 18.56 24.14
C GLN A 692 -14.40 18.13 23.57
N ASN A 693 -13.31 18.56 24.20
CA ASN A 693 -11.94 18.18 23.81
C ASN A 693 -11.62 18.49 22.34
N CYS A 694 -12.29 19.49 21.75
CA CYS A 694 -12.07 19.84 20.35
C CYS A 694 -11.03 20.95 20.20
N VAL A 695 -10.29 20.92 19.09
CA VAL A 695 -9.21 21.87 18.78
C VAL A 695 -9.45 22.52 17.42
N SER A 696 -9.66 23.83 17.38
CA SER A 696 -9.68 24.59 16.12
C SER A 696 -8.36 25.31 15.89
N LEU A 697 -7.65 24.89 14.86
CA LEU A 697 -6.44 25.50 14.31
C LEU A 697 -6.73 26.28 13.02
N ALA A 698 -8.00 26.66 12.80
CA ALA A 698 -8.41 27.35 11.58
C ALA A 698 -7.51 28.57 11.30
N GLU A 699 -7.05 28.69 10.06
CA GLU A 699 -6.29 29.86 9.62
C GLU A 699 -7.17 31.11 9.63
N SER A 700 -8.39 30.96 9.09
CA SER A 700 -9.43 31.97 9.16
C SER A 700 -10.82 31.38 9.38
N VAL A 701 -11.66 32.14 10.08
CA VAL A 701 -13.10 31.90 10.15
C VAL A 701 -13.79 33.16 9.68
N THR A 702 -14.51 33.05 8.57
CA THR A 702 -15.14 34.15 7.85
C THR A 702 -16.65 33.96 7.80
N GLY A 703 -17.40 35.00 8.13
CA GLY A 703 -18.85 35.01 8.05
C GLY A 703 -19.41 36.40 8.30
N GLY A 704 -20.67 36.48 8.71
CA GLY A 704 -21.30 37.76 9.00
C GLY A 704 -21.34 38.05 10.47
N ASP A 705 -22.52 38.05 11.07
CA ASP A 705 -22.71 38.55 12.44
C ASP A 705 -22.25 37.55 13.52
N LEU A 706 -22.25 36.25 13.21
CA LEU A 706 -22.00 35.18 14.18
C LEU A 706 -20.83 34.29 13.73
N VAL A 707 -19.64 34.83 13.96
CA VAL A 707 -18.35 34.23 13.60
C VAL A 707 -17.57 33.96 14.87
N ASN A 708 -17.12 32.72 15.07
CA ASN A 708 -16.39 32.31 16.27
C ASN A 708 -15.31 31.26 15.98
N ARG A 709 -14.36 31.12 16.90
CA ARG A 709 -13.28 30.12 16.78
C ARG A 709 -13.74 28.69 17.08
N ILE A 710 -14.80 28.50 17.86
CA ILE A 710 -15.31 27.16 18.20
C ILE A 710 -16.70 26.94 17.60
N VAL A 711 -17.72 27.68 18.07
CA VAL A 711 -19.09 27.58 17.55
C VAL A 711 -19.60 28.93 17.08
N GLY A 712 -20.05 29.04 15.83
CA GLY A 712 -20.57 30.28 15.25
C GLY A 712 -21.84 30.76 15.97
N TYR A 713 -22.86 29.90 16.05
CA TYR A 713 -24.12 30.18 16.74
C TYR A 713 -24.51 29.07 17.72
N VAL A 714 -24.89 29.45 18.94
CA VAL A 714 -25.49 28.57 19.95
C VAL A 714 -26.93 28.97 20.19
N GLY A 715 -27.86 28.04 20.00
CA GLY A 715 -29.29 28.30 20.12
C GLY A 715 -29.73 28.78 21.50
N SER A 716 -30.58 29.79 21.57
CA SER A 716 -30.99 30.44 22.83
C SER A 716 -31.74 29.51 23.80
N ASN A 717 -32.37 28.46 23.28
CA ASN A 717 -33.09 27.44 24.07
C ASN A 717 -32.37 26.08 24.05
N ALA A 718 -31.12 26.04 23.57
CA ALA A 718 -30.37 24.82 23.39
C ALA A 718 -29.54 24.49 24.65
N ASN A 719 -29.68 23.27 25.16
CA ASN A 719 -28.81 22.74 26.21
C ASN A 719 -27.46 22.30 25.59
N VAL A 720 -26.65 23.25 25.14
CA VAL A 720 -25.31 22.98 24.58
C VAL A 720 -24.27 23.06 25.69
N THR A 721 -23.49 21.98 25.85
CA THR A 721 -22.34 21.92 26.77
C THR A 721 -21.05 22.03 25.98
N LEU A 722 -20.25 23.06 26.25
CA LEU A 722 -18.89 23.19 25.69
C LEU A 722 -17.87 22.94 26.80
N THR A 723 -17.03 21.91 26.67
CA THR A 723 -16.06 21.53 27.70
C THR A 723 -14.67 21.29 27.12
N ASN A 724 -13.63 21.91 27.68
CA ASN A 724 -12.24 21.63 27.29
C ASN A 724 -11.96 21.79 25.78
N ASN A 725 -12.56 22.80 25.15
CA ASN A 725 -12.32 23.13 23.74
C ASN A 725 -11.28 24.23 23.60
N TYR A 726 -10.46 24.15 22.55
CA TYR A 726 -9.31 25.01 22.35
C TYR A 726 -9.33 25.62 20.95
N SER A 727 -8.86 26.86 20.85
CA SER A 727 -8.63 27.51 19.56
C SER A 727 -7.26 28.14 19.51
N TYR A 728 -6.71 28.23 18.30
CA TYR A 728 -5.46 28.92 18.06
C TYR A 728 -5.62 30.44 18.27
N ASN A 729 -4.65 31.06 18.96
CA ASN A 729 -4.71 32.49 19.30
C ASN A 729 -4.70 33.41 18.07
N ARG A 730 -4.09 32.96 16.97
CA ARG A 730 -3.94 33.78 15.75
C ARG A 730 -4.95 33.48 14.66
N THR A 731 -5.95 32.62 14.89
CA THR A 731 -7.05 32.44 13.94
C THR A 731 -7.66 33.79 13.58
N LYS A 732 -7.64 34.12 12.28
CA LYS A 732 -8.16 35.37 11.74
C LYS A 732 -9.69 35.28 11.67
N LEU A 733 -10.38 36.08 12.47
CA LEU A 733 -11.84 36.21 12.35
C LEU A 733 -12.17 37.31 11.36
N VAL A 734 -13.03 37.04 10.39
CA VAL A 734 -13.51 38.04 9.42
C VAL A 734 -15.02 38.13 9.54
N ILE A 735 -15.48 39.26 10.07
CA ILE A 735 -16.87 39.52 10.43
C ILE A 735 -17.39 40.59 9.49
N ASN A 736 -18.37 40.26 8.65
CA ASN A 736 -18.91 41.18 7.64
C ASN A 736 -17.81 41.81 6.76
N GLY A 737 -16.85 40.99 6.32
CA GLY A 737 -15.70 41.41 5.51
C GLY A 737 -14.62 42.21 6.25
N LYS A 738 -14.77 42.43 7.56
CA LYS A 738 -13.79 43.18 8.38
C LYS A 738 -12.98 42.21 9.25
N PRO A 739 -11.64 42.20 9.15
CA PRO A 739 -10.82 41.38 10.01
C PRO A 739 -10.88 41.89 11.47
N ALA A 740 -11.09 40.98 12.40
CA ALA A 740 -11.06 41.20 13.84
C ALA A 740 -10.10 40.21 14.49
N TYR A 741 -9.25 40.72 15.39
CA TYR A 741 -8.34 39.92 16.21
C TYR A 741 -8.75 40.15 17.68
N PRO A 742 -9.48 39.22 18.31
CA PRO A 742 -9.86 39.37 19.71
C PRO A 742 -8.61 39.48 20.57
N THR A 743 -8.43 40.62 21.24
CA THR A 743 -7.42 40.80 22.29
C THR A 743 -8.13 40.47 23.61
N GLY A 744 -7.81 39.32 24.21
CA GLY A 744 -8.56 38.79 25.34
C GLY A 744 -8.60 39.71 26.57
N GLY A 745 -9.64 39.55 27.38
CA GLY A 745 -9.73 40.11 28.72
C GLY A 745 -10.66 39.25 29.57
N ALA A 746 -10.12 38.67 30.64
CA ALA A 746 -10.92 38.17 31.74
C ALA A 746 -11.67 39.37 32.34
N GLU A 747 -12.98 39.47 32.06
CA GLU A 747 -14.03 40.20 32.80
C GLU A 747 -15.24 40.41 31.87
N ASN A 748 -16.17 39.46 31.94
CA ASN A 748 -17.63 39.52 31.74
C ASN A 748 -18.27 40.72 31.00
N ASN A 749 -17.87 41.09 29.78
CA ASN A 749 -18.75 41.82 28.85
C ASN A 749 -18.14 42.01 27.45
N VAL A 750 -18.16 40.94 26.65
CA VAL A 750 -18.19 41.07 25.18
C VAL A 750 -19.25 40.10 24.66
N ASN A 751 -20.36 40.66 24.19
CA ASN A 751 -21.49 39.92 23.63
C ASN A 751 -21.02 38.82 22.67
N GLY A 752 -21.29 37.57 23.06
CA GLY A 752 -20.99 36.33 22.33
C GLY A 752 -19.77 35.54 22.82
N ALA A 753 -18.99 36.06 23.79
CA ALA A 753 -17.84 35.37 24.38
C ALA A 753 -18.22 34.36 25.50
N ASP A 754 -19.50 34.28 25.87
CA ASP A 754 -19.97 33.46 26.99
C ASP A 754 -20.70 32.19 26.52
N VAL A 755 -19.93 31.14 26.23
CA VAL A 755 -20.40 29.76 26.37
C VAL A 755 -19.35 29.02 27.19
N TYR A 756 -19.61 28.88 28.50
CA TYR A 756 -18.79 28.18 29.52
C TYR A 756 -17.33 27.93 29.12
N ILE A 757 -16.58 29.02 28.98
CA ILE A 757 -15.15 29.04 29.16
C ILE A 757 -14.95 28.74 30.65
N SER A 758 -14.85 27.45 31.03
CA SER A 758 -14.01 27.11 32.18
C SER A 758 -12.58 27.47 31.78
N ASN A 759 -12.23 28.76 31.81
CA ASN A 759 -10.97 29.27 31.27
C ASN A 759 -10.61 28.69 29.89
N GLY A 760 -11.51 28.71 28.90
CA GLY A 760 -11.23 28.44 27.48
C GLY A 760 -9.85 28.93 27.09
N ARG A 761 -8.93 27.98 27.00
CA ARG A 761 -7.50 28.23 26.89
C ARG A 761 -7.24 28.50 25.42
N VAL A 762 -6.95 29.74 25.10
CA VAL A 762 -6.37 30.05 23.80
C VAL A 762 -4.99 29.40 23.76
N MET A 763 -4.69 28.60 22.72
CA MET A 763 -3.34 28.08 22.53
C MET A 763 -2.42 29.28 22.29
N LYS A 764 -1.61 29.63 23.28
CA LYS A 764 -0.61 30.69 23.17
C LYS A 764 0.63 30.10 22.52
N ASP A 765 1.28 30.89 21.67
CA ASP A 765 2.58 30.50 21.12
C ASP A 765 3.58 30.27 22.26
N VAL A 766 4.00 29.02 22.44
CA VAL A 766 5.14 28.67 23.29
C VAL A 766 6.40 28.73 22.43
N PRO A 767 7.48 29.42 22.85
CA PRO A 767 8.73 29.52 22.09
C PRO A 767 9.43 28.19 21.72
N ASN A 768 8.92 27.02 22.15
CA ASN A 768 9.54 25.70 22.00
C ASN A 768 8.74 24.68 21.17
N GLN A 769 7.93 25.13 20.19
CA GLN A 769 7.23 24.28 19.20
C GLN A 769 6.25 23.18 19.69
N THR A 770 6.00 23.00 21.00
CA THR A 770 4.81 22.30 21.50
C THR A 770 3.69 23.30 21.74
N LEU A 771 2.77 23.42 20.77
CA LEU A 771 1.63 24.35 20.85
C LEU A 771 0.59 23.89 21.87
N PHE A 772 0.52 22.57 22.11
CA PHE A 772 -0.59 21.93 22.78
C PHE A 772 -0.21 20.51 23.26
N ASP A 773 -0.60 20.16 24.49
CA ASP A 773 -0.49 18.79 25.01
C ASP A 773 -1.70 17.98 24.55
N TRP A 774 -1.58 17.30 23.41
CA TRP A 774 -2.66 16.56 22.78
C TRP A 774 -3.18 15.42 23.64
N ALA A 775 -2.29 14.65 24.27
CA ALA A 775 -2.63 13.50 25.11
C ALA A 775 -3.47 13.90 26.33
N ALA A 776 -3.04 14.96 27.04
CA ALA A 776 -3.76 15.46 28.21
C ALA A 776 -5.14 16.04 27.86
N ASN A 777 -5.43 16.25 26.57
CA ASN A 777 -6.67 16.85 26.08
C ASN A 777 -7.49 15.91 25.19
N GLY A 778 -7.38 14.59 25.40
CA GLY A 778 -8.29 13.59 24.83
C GLY A 778 -7.80 12.92 23.55
N PHE A 779 -6.68 13.37 22.98
CA PHE A 779 -6.06 12.76 21.80
C PHE A 779 -5.04 11.72 22.25
N THR A 780 -5.52 10.53 22.58
CA THR A 780 -4.71 9.43 23.13
C THR A 780 -4.68 8.23 22.19
N GLU A 781 -3.66 7.39 22.33
CA GLU A 781 -3.58 6.09 21.62
C GLU A 781 -4.82 5.22 21.89
N GLU A 782 -5.37 5.25 23.11
CA GLU A 782 -6.61 4.56 23.46
C GLU A 782 -7.82 5.01 22.62
N ASN A 783 -7.83 6.27 22.19
CA ASN A 783 -8.84 6.85 21.32
C ASN A 783 -8.47 6.78 19.83
N GLY A 784 -7.43 6.01 19.47
CA GLY A 784 -6.97 5.79 18.10
C GLY A 784 -6.00 6.86 17.57
N TRP A 785 -5.53 7.78 18.40
CA TRP A 785 -4.62 8.85 17.98
C TRP A 785 -3.15 8.44 18.11
N SER A 786 -2.42 8.56 17.02
CA SER A 786 -0.96 8.57 17.00
C SER A 786 -0.46 10.00 17.20
N ILE A 787 0.42 10.22 18.17
CA ILE A 787 0.93 11.56 18.52
C ILE A 787 2.34 11.72 17.96
N PRO A 788 2.62 12.77 17.15
CA PRO A 788 3.95 12.95 16.57
C PRO A 788 4.98 13.30 17.64
N THR A 789 6.16 12.70 17.53
CA THR A 789 7.35 13.08 18.30
C THR A 789 8.08 14.28 17.68
N LYS A 790 7.86 14.54 16.38
CA LYS A 790 8.43 15.67 15.65
C LYS A 790 7.60 16.93 15.87
N ALA A 791 8.28 18.03 16.17
CA ALA A 791 7.65 19.34 16.32
C ALA A 791 7.04 19.85 15.00
N GLY A 792 5.99 20.68 15.09
CA GLY A 792 5.29 21.21 13.92
C GLY A 792 4.40 20.19 13.19
N LYS A 793 4.12 19.04 13.81
CA LYS A 793 3.20 18.02 13.31
C LYS A 793 1.97 17.90 14.20
N LEU A 794 0.83 17.53 13.61
CA LEU A 794 -0.44 17.29 14.29
C LEU A 794 -0.65 15.79 14.55
N PRO A 795 -1.41 15.41 15.59
CA PRO A 795 -1.84 14.03 15.79
C PRO A 795 -2.55 13.48 14.56
N SER A 796 -2.38 12.19 14.34
CA SER A 796 -2.96 11.51 13.19
C SER A 796 -3.71 10.26 13.61
N LEU A 797 -4.65 9.86 12.78
CA LEU A 797 -5.33 8.57 12.89
C LEU A 797 -4.60 7.49 12.07
N ARG A 798 -3.53 7.87 11.37
CA ARG A 798 -2.63 7.00 10.64
C ARG A 798 -1.23 7.10 11.24
N GLU A 799 -0.74 6.01 11.80
CA GLU A 799 0.59 5.96 12.38
C GLU A 799 1.65 6.26 11.30
N GLY A 800 2.62 7.12 11.64
CA GLY A 800 3.68 7.53 10.71
C GLY A 800 3.31 8.66 9.74
N GLU A 801 2.02 8.90 9.48
CA GLU A 801 1.51 9.95 8.58
C GLU A 801 0.97 11.14 9.37
N TYR A 802 1.81 12.14 9.65
CA TYR A 802 1.39 13.30 10.46
C TYR A 802 1.20 14.57 9.63
N PRO A 803 0.00 15.19 9.68
CA PRO A 803 -0.24 16.49 9.06
C PRO A 803 0.69 17.57 9.61
N ALA A 804 1.06 18.53 8.77
CA ALA A 804 1.80 19.71 9.22
C ALA A 804 0.89 20.62 10.05
N LEU A 805 1.47 21.31 11.02
CA LEU A 805 0.83 22.46 11.65
C LEU A 805 0.61 23.54 10.57
N PRO A 806 -0.59 24.14 10.46
CA PRO A 806 -0.84 25.19 9.47
C PRO A 806 0.06 26.41 9.68
N ASP A 807 0.33 27.14 8.60
CA ASP A 807 1.17 28.33 8.63
C ASP A 807 0.51 29.41 9.50
N ARG A 808 1.29 29.94 10.44
CA ARG A 808 0.77 30.84 11.47
C ARG A 808 0.56 32.24 10.89
N PRO A 809 -0.64 32.84 10.98
CA PRO A 809 -0.82 34.23 10.57
C PRO A 809 0.13 35.16 11.34
N GLU A 810 0.80 36.08 10.63
CA GLU A 810 1.70 37.08 11.23
C GLU A 810 0.90 38.10 12.08
N GLU A 811 1.51 38.64 13.14
CA GLU A 811 0.88 39.70 13.94
C GLU A 811 0.58 40.94 13.07
N PRO A 812 -0.63 41.54 13.14
CA PRO A 812 -0.82 42.88 12.64
C PRO A 812 0.01 43.85 13.47
N VAL A 813 1.00 44.51 12.86
CA VAL A 813 1.75 45.59 13.49
C VAL A 813 0.77 46.70 13.92
N PRO A 814 0.65 47.05 15.21
CA PRO A 814 -0.30 48.06 15.64
C PRO A 814 0.16 49.45 15.16
N THR A 815 -0.52 50.04 14.19
CA THR A 815 -0.33 51.46 13.84
C THR A 815 -0.95 52.36 14.92
N LYS A 816 -0.26 52.54 16.06
CA LYS A 816 -0.55 53.64 16.98
C LYS A 816 0.08 54.93 16.43
N LYS A 817 -0.74 55.82 15.90
CA LYS A 817 -0.41 57.26 15.87
C LYS A 817 -0.20 57.73 17.32
N ARG A 818 1.03 58.01 17.70
CA ARG A 818 1.35 58.99 18.75
C ARG A 818 2.49 59.88 18.29
N SER A 819 2.22 61.17 18.42
CA SER A 819 3.10 62.30 18.17
C SER A 819 4.34 62.31 19.08
N GLY A 820 5.48 62.65 18.48
CA GLY A 820 6.51 63.54 19.04
C GLY A 820 7.43 63.00 20.14
N GLY A 821 8.74 62.96 19.85
CA GLY A 821 9.81 62.93 20.86
C GLY A 821 11.05 62.19 20.40
N GLY A 822 12.03 62.91 19.85
CA GLY A 822 13.30 62.34 19.39
C GLY A 822 14.24 61.93 20.54
N GLY A 823 14.96 60.82 20.33
CA GLY A 823 16.10 60.37 21.12
C GLY A 823 16.95 59.41 20.28
N THR A 824 18.24 59.69 20.17
CA THR A 824 19.22 58.90 19.40
C THR A 824 19.32 57.46 19.91
N ALA A 825 19.15 56.49 19.00
CA ALA A 825 19.20 55.06 19.33
C ALA A 825 20.65 54.59 19.63
N PRO A 826 20.88 53.84 20.71
CA PRO A 826 22.20 53.27 21.02
C PRO A 826 22.59 52.19 19.99
N GLN A 827 23.89 52.10 19.69
CA GLN A 827 24.46 51.09 18.80
C GLN A 827 24.39 49.70 19.46
N THR A 828 23.72 48.75 18.81
CA THR A 828 23.50 47.38 19.32
C THR A 828 24.27 46.34 18.50
N TYR A 829 24.72 45.27 19.15
CA TYR A 829 25.33 44.10 18.52
C TYR A 829 24.43 42.87 18.66
N THR A 830 24.45 42.02 17.63
CA THR A 830 23.63 40.80 17.55
C THR A 830 24.52 39.56 17.57
N ALA A 831 24.23 38.63 18.47
CA ALA A 831 24.76 37.26 18.42
C ALA A 831 23.74 36.36 17.74
N GLN A 832 24.13 35.77 16.60
CA GLN A 832 23.36 34.74 15.90
C GLN A 832 23.90 33.37 16.29
N PHE A 833 23.02 32.37 16.40
CA PHE A 833 23.40 31.02 16.77
C PHE A 833 23.17 30.09 15.57
N ASP A 834 24.24 29.50 15.05
CA ASP A 834 24.21 28.45 14.06
C ASP A 834 24.33 27.11 14.78
N THR A 835 23.24 26.36 14.80
CA THR A 835 23.13 25.14 15.59
C THR A 835 23.77 23.95 14.89
N ASN A 836 24.38 24.10 13.71
CA ASN A 836 25.01 23.02 12.94
C ASN A 836 24.09 21.77 12.84
N GLY A 837 22.82 22.02 12.50
CA GLY A 837 21.79 20.99 12.34
C GLY A 837 21.11 20.53 13.62
N GLY A 838 21.20 21.28 14.73
CA GLY A 838 20.36 21.10 15.92
C GLY A 838 19.15 22.04 15.96
N SER A 839 18.36 21.96 17.02
CA SER A 839 17.18 22.81 17.25
C SER A 839 17.53 24.30 17.21
N ALA A 840 16.65 25.10 16.62
CA ALA A 840 16.90 26.52 16.38
C ALA A 840 17.08 27.29 17.69
N VAL A 841 18.01 28.25 17.70
CA VAL A 841 18.28 29.13 18.85
C VAL A 841 18.17 30.58 18.39
N ASP A 842 17.35 31.35 19.12
CA ASP A 842 17.06 32.75 18.77
C ASP A 842 18.30 33.64 18.89
N LYS A 843 18.40 34.61 17.96
CA LYS A 843 19.46 35.63 18.02
C LYS A 843 19.23 36.59 19.19
N VAL A 844 20.30 36.90 19.92
CA VAL A 844 20.27 37.80 21.07
C VAL A 844 20.90 39.14 20.68
N LYS A 845 20.29 40.24 21.12
CA LYS A 845 20.83 41.59 20.94
C LYS A 845 21.28 42.17 22.26
N THR A 846 22.39 42.91 22.24
CA THR A 846 22.92 43.62 23.41
C THR A 846 23.44 44.99 22.98
N ASP A 847 23.46 45.95 23.90
CA ASP A 847 24.03 47.28 23.65
C ASP A 847 25.57 47.19 23.54
N LYS A 848 26.22 48.22 22.97
CA LYS A 848 27.69 48.26 22.84
C LYS A 848 28.39 47.99 24.20
N ASN A 849 29.20 46.92 24.25
CA ASN A 849 29.89 46.36 25.42
C ASN A 849 29.01 45.53 26.38
N GLY A 850 27.82 45.11 25.95
CA GLY A 850 26.96 44.24 26.72
C GLY A 850 27.39 42.77 26.64
N LYS A 851 27.18 42.03 27.74
CA LYS A 851 27.29 40.57 27.77
C LYS A 851 25.99 39.96 27.24
N ILE A 852 26.07 38.77 26.65
CA ILE A 852 24.90 38.00 26.24
C ILE A 852 24.69 36.84 27.20
N GLU A 853 23.45 36.59 27.59
CA GLU A 853 23.11 35.41 28.39
C GLU A 853 23.27 34.14 27.53
N ARG A 854 23.82 33.08 28.13
CA ARG A 854 23.96 31.78 27.45
C ARG A 854 22.56 31.22 27.17
N PRO A 855 22.22 30.88 25.91
CA PRO A 855 20.93 30.28 25.60
C PRO A 855 20.84 28.86 26.17
N ALA A 856 19.62 28.34 26.26
CA ALA A 856 19.42 26.91 26.53
C ALA A 856 20.18 26.06 25.51
N ASP A 857 20.75 24.95 25.97
CA ASP A 857 21.52 24.07 25.10
C ASP A 857 20.59 23.51 24.00
N PRO A 858 20.95 23.68 22.70
CA PRO A 858 20.15 23.14 21.63
C PRO A 858 20.17 21.61 21.68
N THR A 859 19.21 20.97 21.01
CA THR A 859 19.13 19.52 20.91
C THR A 859 19.35 19.06 19.47
N LYS A 860 20.00 17.92 19.27
CA LYS A 860 20.19 17.30 17.96
C LYS A 860 20.03 15.79 18.12
N GLU A 861 19.12 15.19 17.37
CA GLU A 861 18.81 13.76 17.47
C GLU A 861 20.08 12.93 17.24
N GLY A 862 20.40 12.03 18.17
CA GLY A 862 21.62 11.22 18.14
C GLY A 862 22.89 11.92 18.64
N TYR A 863 22.82 13.15 19.16
CA TYR A 863 24.01 13.90 19.62
C TYR A 863 23.80 14.67 20.94
N ILE A 864 24.83 14.69 21.76
CA ILE A 864 25.01 15.50 22.97
C ILE A 864 25.62 16.85 22.60
N PHE A 865 25.04 17.94 23.09
CA PHE A 865 25.58 19.28 22.91
C PHE A 865 26.85 19.49 23.75
N VAL A 866 27.94 19.93 23.10
CA VAL A 866 29.25 20.13 23.73
C VAL A 866 29.49 21.58 24.12
N GLY A 867 28.94 22.54 23.38
CA GLY A 867 29.09 23.97 23.65
C GLY A 867 29.09 24.84 22.39
N TRP A 868 29.12 26.16 22.60
CA TRP A 868 29.16 27.17 21.54
C TRP A 868 30.59 27.57 21.19
N TYR A 869 30.85 27.82 19.91
CA TYR A 869 32.15 28.16 19.37
C TYR A 869 32.07 29.45 18.53
N SER A 870 33.13 30.25 18.53
CA SER A 870 33.17 31.53 17.81
C SER A 870 33.56 31.41 16.33
N ASP A 871 33.96 30.21 15.90
CA ASP A 871 34.37 29.91 14.54
C ASP A 871 33.63 28.68 13.99
N SER A 872 33.33 28.69 12.69
CA SER A 872 32.64 27.59 12.01
C SER A 872 33.46 26.28 11.96
N LYS A 873 34.78 26.33 12.22
CA LYS A 873 35.62 25.13 12.33
C LYS A 873 35.58 24.47 13.71
N LEU A 874 34.83 25.05 14.67
CA LEU A 874 34.61 24.51 16.01
C LEU A 874 35.91 24.31 16.83
N THR A 875 36.84 25.25 16.68
CA THR A 875 38.18 25.20 17.32
C THR A 875 38.35 26.17 18.49
N LYS A 876 37.56 27.26 18.55
CA LYS A 876 37.61 28.30 19.58
C LYS A 876 36.29 28.38 20.35
N PRO A 877 36.19 27.74 21.54
CA PRO A 877 34.97 27.80 22.35
C PRO A 877 34.66 29.25 22.74
N PHE A 878 33.39 29.60 22.71
CA PHE A 878 32.91 30.93 23.05
C PHE A 878 32.62 31.03 24.55
N ASP A 879 33.20 32.05 25.19
CA ASP A 879 32.98 32.35 26.60
C ASP A 879 31.92 33.43 26.75
N PHE A 880 30.74 33.06 27.26
CA PHE A 880 29.62 33.98 27.52
C PHE A 880 29.91 35.01 28.61
N SER A 881 31.03 34.90 29.33
CA SER A 881 31.48 35.92 30.27
C SER A 881 32.13 37.14 29.58
N ALA A 882 32.52 37.02 28.31
CA ALA A 882 33.14 38.07 27.50
C ALA A 882 32.10 39.02 26.87
N GLU A 883 32.50 40.27 26.62
CA GLU A 883 31.66 41.28 25.98
C GLU A 883 31.55 41.04 24.46
N LEU A 884 30.36 41.26 23.91
CA LEU A 884 30.14 41.17 22.47
C LEU A 884 30.48 42.51 21.81
N THR A 885 31.60 42.59 21.08
CA THR A 885 32.11 43.84 20.48
C THR A 885 31.74 44.03 19.01
N ALA A 886 31.10 43.04 18.37
CA ALA A 886 30.62 43.09 16.98
C ALA A 886 29.51 42.03 16.76
N ASN A 887 28.72 42.19 15.70
CA ASN A 887 27.79 41.15 15.27
C ASN A 887 28.57 39.86 14.98
N SER A 888 28.20 38.77 15.64
CA SER A 888 28.95 37.51 15.60
C SER A 888 28.00 36.32 15.46
N THR A 889 28.45 35.26 14.79
CA THR A 889 27.74 33.98 14.73
C THR A 889 28.47 32.97 15.60
N LEU A 890 27.73 32.30 16.50
CA LEU A 890 28.22 31.25 17.38
C LEU A 890 27.74 29.89 16.89
N TYR A 891 28.64 28.92 16.82
CA TYR A 891 28.42 27.62 16.20
C TYR A 891 28.33 26.52 17.26
N ALA A 892 27.29 25.70 17.20
CA ALA A 892 27.11 24.56 18.11
C ALA A 892 28.06 23.43 17.76
N LYS A 893 28.70 22.84 18.78
CA LYS A 893 29.47 21.59 18.65
C LYS A 893 28.70 20.43 19.27
N TRP A 894 28.74 19.29 18.59
CA TRP A 894 28.01 18.09 18.92
C TRP A 894 28.97 16.91 19.14
N LYS A 895 28.61 16.00 20.06
CA LYS A 895 29.24 14.70 20.26
C LYS A 895 28.15 13.64 20.09
N GLU A 896 28.40 12.55 19.38
CA GLU A 896 27.40 11.49 19.18
C GLU A 896 26.95 10.87 20.52
N ASN A 897 25.66 10.57 20.65
CA ASN A 897 25.07 9.90 21.81
C ASN A 897 25.08 8.38 21.59
N ASN A 898 25.72 7.65 22.49
CA ASN A 898 25.95 6.22 22.38
C ASN A 898 25.32 5.42 23.55
N GLU A 899 24.39 6.02 24.29
CA GLU A 899 23.74 5.40 25.45
C GLU A 899 22.34 4.85 25.13
N ILE A 900 22.01 3.69 25.69
CA ILE A 900 20.67 3.11 25.75
C ILE A 900 20.25 3.03 27.23
N ILE A 901 19.11 3.62 27.60
CA ILE A 901 18.61 3.68 28.97
C ILE A 901 17.28 2.94 29.07
N LEU A 902 17.21 2.00 30.00
CA LEU A 902 16.05 1.13 30.26
C LEU A 902 15.57 1.34 31.69
N THR A 903 14.26 1.40 31.93
CA THR A 903 13.70 1.48 33.30
C THR A 903 12.91 0.22 33.63
N ILE A 904 13.19 -0.42 34.77
CA ILE A 904 12.49 -1.64 35.18
C ILE A 904 10.98 -1.37 35.35
N GLY A 905 10.15 -2.19 34.70
CA GLY A 905 8.69 -2.04 34.71
C GLY A 905 8.16 -0.99 33.72
N SER A 906 9.02 -0.31 32.97
CA SER A 906 8.64 0.62 31.90
C SER A 906 8.82 -0.01 30.53
N GLN A 907 7.82 0.11 29.66
CA GLN A 907 7.94 -0.22 28.24
C GLN A 907 8.77 0.82 27.47
N LYS A 908 8.98 2.02 28.04
CA LYS A 908 9.77 3.08 27.41
C LYS A 908 11.27 2.81 27.58
N ILE A 909 11.98 2.81 26.46
CA ILE A 909 13.44 2.64 26.35
C ILE A 909 14.00 3.88 25.64
N SER A 910 15.05 4.51 26.16
CA SER A 910 15.81 5.51 25.41
C SER A 910 16.94 4.83 24.66
N VAL A 911 17.03 4.96 23.34
CA VAL A 911 18.13 4.47 22.50
C VAL A 911 18.78 5.67 21.83
N PHE A 912 20.04 5.95 22.17
CA PHE A 912 20.82 7.06 21.60
C PHE A 912 20.12 8.43 21.69
N GLY A 913 19.31 8.61 22.75
CA GLY A 913 18.51 9.81 22.99
C GLY A 913 17.12 9.80 22.35
N ARG A 914 16.74 8.75 21.62
CA ARG A 914 15.38 8.55 21.08
C ARG A 914 14.58 7.63 21.99
N GLU A 915 13.40 8.05 22.42
CA GLU A 915 12.48 7.16 23.14
C GLU A 915 11.79 6.19 22.17
N ILE A 916 11.79 4.91 22.53
CA ILE A 916 11.19 3.80 21.79
C ILE A 916 10.30 3.03 22.78
N GLN A 917 9.10 2.68 22.33
CA GLN A 917 8.18 1.84 23.09
C GLN A 917 8.48 0.37 22.78
N ASN A 918 8.88 -0.40 23.79
CA ASN A 918 8.97 -1.85 23.70
C ASN A 918 7.61 -2.49 24.02
N ASP A 919 7.34 -3.64 23.43
CA ASP A 919 6.07 -4.36 23.63
C ASP A 919 5.87 -4.89 25.06
N VAL A 920 6.95 -5.23 25.77
CA VAL A 920 6.92 -5.60 27.20
C VAL A 920 8.11 -4.98 27.96
N ALA A 921 7.89 -4.65 29.24
CA ALA A 921 8.89 -4.00 30.07
C ALA A 921 10.02 -4.94 30.52
N PRO A 922 11.27 -4.46 30.70
CA PRO A 922 12.29 -5.21 31.40
C PRO A 922 11.88 -5.46 32.85
N LYS A 923 12.24 -6.64 33.36
CA LYS A 923 11.93 -7.06 34.73
C LYS A 923 13.13 -7.69 35.41
N ILE A 924 13.07 -7.72 36.73
CA ILE A 924 14.07 -8.41 37.55
C ILE A 924 13.55 -9.81 37.83
N VAL A 925 14.33 -10.83 37.48
CA VAL A 925 14.09 -12.23 37.81
C VAL A 925 15.37 -12.77 38.43
N ASN A 926 15.30 -13.31 39.67
CA ASN A 926 16.46 -13.82 40.41
C ASN A 926 17.65 -12.84 40.46
N ASP A 927 17.41 -11.58 40.82
CA ASP A 927 18.43 -10.50 40.87
C ASP A 927 19.16 -10.24 39.53
N ARG A 928 18.53 -10.58 38.40
CA ARG A 928 19.03 -10.28 37.05
C ARG A 928 17.97 -9.56 36.23
N THR A 929 18.41 -8.55 35.49
CA THR A 929 17.55 -7.84 34.54
C THR A 929 17.34 -8.69 33.29
N MET A 930 16.08 -9.00 33.02
CA MET A 930 15.62 -9.78 31.90
C MET A 930 14.85 -8.89 30.94
N LEU A 931 15.16 -8.97 29.65
CA LEU A 931 14.58 -8.13 28.62
C LEU A 931 14.28 -8.93 27.35
N PRO A 932 13.22 -8.61 26.59
CA PRO A 932 13.13 -8.95 25.18
C PRO A 932 14.22 -8.20 24.42
N ILE A 933 15.34 -8.88 24.20
CA ILE A 933 16.63 -8.24 23.89
C ILE A 933 16.70 -7.58 22.50
N ARG A 934 15.68 -7.78 21.66
CA ARG A 934 15.67 -7.39 20.24
C ARG A 934 16.11 -5.94 20.04
N ILE A 935 15.42 -5.00 20.68
CA ILE A 935 15.71 -3.56 20.55
C ILE A 935 17.16 -3.24 20.98
N VAL A 936 17.63 -3.82 22.09
CA VAL A 936 18.98 -3.54 22.60
C VAL A 936 20.06 -4.16 21.72
N ALA A 937 19.88 -5.41 21.28
CA ALA A 937 20.83 -6.07 20.40
C ALA A 937 20.89 -5.39 19.03
N GLU A 938 19.74 -5.05 18.43
CA GLU A 938 19.65 -4.33 17.15
C GLU A 938 20.26 -2.93 17.25
N SER A 939 20.02 -2.21 18.34
CA SER A 939 20.63 -0.89 18.57
C SER A 939 22.15 -0.95 18.75
N LEU A 940 22.68 -2.06 19.29
CA LEU A 940 24.11 -2.31 19.39
C LEU A 940 24.73 -2.83 18.07
N GLY A 941 23.92 -2.98 17.02
CA GLY A 941 24.33 -3.42 15.68
C GLY A 941 24.28 -4.93 15.47
N GLY A 942 23.53 -5.67 16.29
CA GLY A 942 23.36 -7.12 16.15
C GLY A 942 21.93 -7.53 15.76
N THR A 943 21.77 -8.57 14.95
CA THR A 943 20.46 -9.13 14.58
C THR A 943 20.01 -10.16 15.62
N VAL A 944 18.69 -10.30 15.81
CA VAL A 944 18.11 -11.30 16.72
C VAL A 944 17.14 -12.20 15.97
N THR A 945 17.41 -13.51 15.99
CA THR A 945 16.61 -14.55 15.34
C THR A 945 16.07 -15.53 16.37
N TRP A 946 14.80 -15.90 16.23
CA TRP A 946 14.14 -16.91 17.06
C TRP A 946 13.92 -18.19 16.26
N ASN A 947 14.39 -19.32 16.77
CA ASN A 947 14.06 -20.65 16.25
C ASN A 947 13.08 -21.33 17.20
N GLY A 948 11.83 -21.47 16.74
CA GLY A 948 10.73 -22.06 17.52
C GLY A 948 10.87 -23.56 17.78
N GLU A 949 11.44 -24.32 16.83
CA GLU A 949 11.63 -25.77 16.96
C GLU A 949 12.71 -26.11 17.99
N LEU A 950 13.82 -25.36 17.97
CA LEU A 950 14.95 -25.54 18.87
C LEU A 950 14.82 -24.74 20.16
N GLN A 951 13.75 -23.95 20.30
CA GLN A 951 13.54 -23.00 21.40
C GLN A 951 14.81 -22.16 21.66
N ARG A 952 15.37 -21.55 20.60
CA ARG A 952 16.69 -20.92 20.64
C ARG A 952 16.66 -19.51 20.08
N VAL A 953 17.31 -18.60 20.79
CA VAL A 953 17.63 -17.25 20.31
C VAL A 953 19.05 -17.23 19.79
N THR A 954 19.22 -16.71 18.58
CA THR A 954 20.51 -16.39 17.97
C THR A 954 20.64 -14.88 17.92
N ILE A 955 21.76 -14.35 18.42
CA ILE A 955 22.11 -12.94 18.33
C ILE A 955 23.43 -12.82 17.58
N GLN A 956 23.47 -12.06 16.50
CA GLN A 956 24.66 -11.97 15.66
C GLN A 956 25.06 -10.53 15.39
N LYS A 957 26.33 -10.18 15.63
CA LYS A 957 26.91 -8.87 15.30
C LYS A 957 28.24 -9.08 14.57
N GLY A 958 28.23 -8.86 13.25
CA GLY A 958 29.39 -9.22 12.41
C GLY A 958 29.66 -10.72 12.49
N ALA A 959 30.88 -11.09 12.90
CA ALA A 959 31.29 -12.49 13.09
C ALA A 959 30.92 -13.07 14.47
N ASP A 960 30.50 -12.22 15.43
CA ASP A 960 30.16 -12.66 16.78
C ASP A 960 28.74 -13.21 16.83
N VAL A 961 28.58 -14.46 17.27
CA VAL A 961 27.31 -15.20 17.38
C VAL A 961 27.10 -15.68 18.81
N ILE A 962 25.96 -15.29 19.40
CA ILE A 962 25.50 -15.73 20.71
C ILE A 962 24.26 -16.63 20.51
N LEU A 963 24.32 -17.87 20.99
CA LEU A 963 23.22 -18.83 20.95
C LEU A 963 22.73 -19.08 22.38
N ILE A 964 21.46 -18.81 22.65
CA ILE A 964 20.83 -19.04 23.95
C ILE A 964 19.59 -19.91 23.75
N THR A 965 19.59 -21.09 24.34
CA THR A 965 18.43 -21.99 24.35
C THR A 965 17.55 -21.71 25.57
N ILE A 966 16.23 -21.64 25.40
CA ILE A 966 15.26 -21.40 26.48
C ILE A 966 15.39 -22.49 27.56
N GLY A 967 15.44 -22.06 28.81
CA GLY A 967 15.57 -22.94 29.98
C GLY A 967 16.98 -23.50 30.22
N ALA A 968 17.95 -23.25 29.34
CA ALA A 968 19.34 -23.68 29.53
C ALA A 968 20.10 -22.72 30.45
N ASP A 969 21.04 -23.26 31.24
CA ASP A 969 21.98 -22.50 32.08
C ASP A 969 23.29 -22.16 31.35
N THR A 970 23.36 -22.49 30.06
CA THR A 970 24.56 -22.37 29.22
C THR A 970 24.18 -21.74 27.87
N ALA A 971 24.93 -20.71 27.48
CA ALA A 971 24.90 -20.10 26.16
C ALA A 971 26.15 -20.51 25.37
N TYR A 972 26.14 -20.32 24.05
CA TYR A 972 27.33 -20.48 23.21
C TYR A 972 27.69 -19.14 22.57
N VAL A 973 28.90 -18.64 22.83
CA VAL A 973 29.45 -17.45 22.19
C VAL A 973 30.54 -17.92 21.24
N ASN A 974 30.34 -17.72 19.93
CA ASN A 974 31.25 -18.17 18.87
C ASN A 974 31.62 -19.65 18.99
N GLY A 975 30.62 -20.49 19.32
CA GLY A 975 30.79 -21.94 19.52
C GLY A 975 31.39 -22.35 20.87
N THR A 976 31.82 -21.41 21.71
CA THR A 976 32.34 -21.69 23.06
C THR A 976 31.22 -21.63 24.09
N ALA A 977 31.09 -22.67 24.92
CA ALA A 977 30.09 -22.71 25.99
C ALA A 977 30.41 -21.70 27.11
N VAL A 978 29.44 -20.86 27.46
CA VAL A 978 29.52 -19.86 28.53
C VAL A 978 28.33 -20.03 29.48
N LYS A 979 28.60 -20.05 30.78
CA LYS A 979 27.56 -20.20 31.80
C LYS A 979 26.75 -18.92 31.94
N LEU A 980 25.42 -19.05 32.02
CA LEU A 980 24.49 -17.97 32.27
C LEU A 980 24.17 -17.85 33.76
N ASP A 981 24.13 -16.61 34.26
CA ASP A 981 23.71 -16.31 35.64
C ASP A 981 22.19 -16.43 35.84
N ALA A 982 21.42 -16.36 34.76
CA ALA A 982 19.98 -16.56 34.73
C ALA A 982 19.59 -17.24 33.41
N ALA A 983 18.71 -18.23 33.48
CA ALA A 983 18.21 -18.89 32.27
C ALA A 983 17.26 -17.96 31.50
N ALA A 984 17.31 -18.03 30.17
CA ALA A 984 16.31 -17.39 29.32
C ALA A 984 14.97 -18.12 29.41
N PHE A 985 13.87 -17.40 29.29
CA PHE A 985 12.52 -17.97 29.38
C PHE A 985 11.53 -17.28 28.44
N VAL A 986 10.38 -17.91 28.22
CA VAL A 986 9.27 -17.36 27.44
C VAL A 986 8.09 -17.08 28.37
N GLU A 987 7.49 -15.90 28.26
CA GLU A 987 6.28 -15.52 28.99
C GLU A 987 5.37 -14.70 28.06
N ASN A 988 4.07 -15.04 27.99
CA ASN A 988 3.08 -14.39 27.13
C ASN A 988 3.54 -14.26 25.65
N GLY A 989 4.22 -15.28 25.13
CA GLY A 989 4.75 -15.28 23.76
C GLY A 989 5.96 -14.38 23.54
N ARG A 990 6.60 -13.86 24.59
CA ARG A 990 7.83 -13.07 24.53
C ARG A 990 9.01 -13.74 25.20
N THR A 991 10.15 -13.70 24.53
CA THR A 991 11.40 -14.30 25.02
C THR A 991 12.20 -13.29 25.83
N TYR A 992 12.53 -13.65 27.06
CA TYR A 992 13.32 -12.85 28.00
C TYR A 992 14.73 -13.41 28.13
N LEU A 993 15.72 -12.55 27.92
CA LEU A 993 17.14 -12.91 27.94
C LEU A 993 17.90 -12.09 28.99
N PRO A 994 19.02 -12.61 29.54
CA PRO A 994 19.83 -11.88 30.50
C PRO A 994 20.51 -10.67 29.85
N LEU A 995 20.04 -9.47 30.18
CA LEU A 995 20.42 -8.22 29.53
C LEU A 995 21.93 -7.99 29.56
N ARG A 996 22.52 -8.07 30.76
CA ARG A 996 23.95 -7.80 30.98
C ARG A 996 24.83 -8.72 30.14
N PHE A 997 24.55 -10.03 30.16
CA PHE A 997 25.30 -11.02 29.41
C PHE A 997 25.30 -10.69 27.91
N VAL A 998 24.13 -10.45 27.33
CA VAL A 998 24.03 -10.15 25.90
C VAL A 998 24.72 -8.84 25.56
N SER A 999 24.44 -7.75 26.29
CA SER A 999 24.99 -6.43 25.97
C SER A 999 26.52 -6.37 26.12
N GLU A 1000 27.08 -6.97 27.17
CA GLU A 1000 28.54 -7.01 27.38
C GLU A 1000 29.22 -7.90 26.33
N THR A 1001 28.59 -9.02 25.93
CA THR A 1001 29.12 -9.87 24.85
C THR A 1001 29.11 -9.16 23.49
N LEU A 1002 28.17 -8.23 23.26
CA LEU A 1002 28.14 -7.37 22.07
C LEU A 1002 29.09 -6.15 22.17
N GLY A 1003 29.91 -6.07 23.22
CA GLY A 1003 30.93 -5.05 23.40
C GLY A 1003 30.48 -3.79 24.13
N ALA A 1004 29.28 -3.76 24.71
CA ALA A 1004 28.75 -2.60 25.43
C ALA A 1004 29.02 -2.66 26.94
N GLN A 1005 29.08 -1.51 27.60
CA GLN A 1005 29.17 -1.43 29.07
C GLN A 1005 27.78 -1.30 29.69
N VAL A 1006 27.50 -2.03 30.78
CA VAL A 1006 26.19 -2.03 31.44
C VAL A 1006 26.29 -1.53 32.89
N ALA A 1007 25.66 -0.41 33.18
CA ALA A 1007 25.54 0.19 34.50
C ALA A 1007 24.11 0.06 35.05
N TRP A 1008 23.98 -0.19 36.35
CA TRP A 1008 22.70 -0.25 37.06
C TRP A 1008 22.62 0.88 38.08
N ASN A 1009 21.53 1.64 38.06
CA ASN A 1009 21.19 2.64 39.06
C ASN A 1009 20.02 2.14 39.92
N GLU A 1010 20.31 1.84 41.18
CA GLU A 1010 19.32 1.28 42.12
C GLU A 1010 18.22 2.28 42.49
N ALA A 1011 18.55 3.57 42.65
CA ALA A 1011 17.60 4.59 43.08
C ALA A 1011 16.55 4.89 42.01
N GLU A 1012 16.97 4.89 40.74
CA GLU A 1012 16.11 5.21 39.59
C GLU A 1012 15.53 3.95 38.93
N LYS A 1013 15.97 2.77 39.35
CA LYS A 1013 15.67 1.48 38.73
C LYS A 1013 15.98 1.46 37.23
N THR A 1014 17.09 2.09 36.84
CA THR A 1014 17.50 2.22 35.44
C THR A 1014 18.76 1.41 35.11
N VAL A 1015 18.79 0.84 33.91
CA VAL A 1015 19.98 0.23 33.31
C VAL A 1015 20.44 1.14 32.18
N THR A 1016 21.70 1.58 32.24
CA THR A 1016 22.35 2.31 31.15
C THR A 1016 23.32 1.40 30.43
N ILE A 1017 23.22 1.33 29.11
CA ILE A 1017 24.08 0.55 28.22
C ILE A 1017 24.81 1.54 27.33
N THR A 1018 26.13 1.58 27.41
CA THR A 1018 26.95 2.48 26.61
C THR A 1018 27.71 1.68 25.56
N LYS A 1019 27.52 2.02 24.28
CA LYS A 1019 28.21 1.39 23.15
C LYS A 1019 29.69 1.72 23.13
#